data_AF-A0A2V6PXR0-F1
#
_entry.id   AF-A0A2V6PXR0-F1
#
_cell.length_a   1.000
_cell.length_b   1.000
_cell.length_c   1.000
_cell.angle_alpha   90.00
_cell.angle_beta   90.00
_cell.angle_gamma   90.00
#
_symmetry.space_group_name_H-M   'P 1'
#
loop_
_entity.id
_entity.type
_entity.pdbx_description
1 polymer ?
#
loop_
_entity_poly.entity_id
_entity_poly.type
_entity_poly.pdbx_seq_one_letter_code
_entity_poly.pdbx_strand_id
1 'polypeptide(L)'
;MYHRVTRGPAVSGRRPRQRTMVALPRPLPAWRYSSRGGAKMSSTTQRASSVRPPWGTWGGVCQKSPAFTWCSTPSWMRIHSPSRHTPHCSLACECTGETECGSSVTTDSIAFTPGNTRAVTPAASWRTMPPSRRLWKHVASVIGRPPSLNRNTRPFTLSPPSAPHIPRGRSGGPVRFFVAMLSHETNTFSSIRTDRAQFEAHDLRYGGELLEAYRGTGTCLGGMIDTAGARGITLVPSLAATASPAGRVAKEFYGEARDRLLADLHAAGPLDGVLLDLHGAMVVEGLDDGEGDLLRAVRAAVGATPIAVTLDFHANVTRAMVETATLLHGYKTYPHVDMDARGREATARLAEVAAGRIRPTIAYRQPPLLPPIAGQLTTRGPMRRLYDLADAMEARAGVLSVSIFAGFPLADIHDAGLSIYVATDGDQALADALADELAAAAWSLRREFLHTALPVKDAVARALALDGRPVVLADIADNTGGGAGGDTTEILREVLRVGARSATVACLWDPAAARACVEAGVGATVSLAVGGKVDPTHGAPLAVTGRVRTLSDGRFVYKGPMMRGLEGRVGPTAVLDVSDVKIILISHRRQALDPEMIRFVGIDPAAEKILVVKSSIHYRAAFEPIARAILEVDAPGLSSSNLERFAFTRVRRPIFPLDQWEGGPRDGPPMQMGGPEMAPQTPHAARSRPGEAVARLDGQD
;
A
#
# COMPACT_ATOMS: atom_id res chain seq x y z
N MET A 1 -38.87 48.87 -2.19
CA MET A 1 -38.12 49.71 -1.23
C MET A 1 -36.65 49.52 -1.48
N TYR A 2 -36.00 50.59 -1.94
CA TYR A 2 -34.56 50.74 -2.09
C TYR A 2 -33.89 50.83 -0.72
N HIS A 3 -32.68 50.30 -0.55
CA HIS A 3 -31.54 51.18 -0.31
C HIS A 3 -30.20 50.53 -0.65
N ARG A 4 -29.49 51.26 -1.50
CA ARG A 4 -28.13 51.11 -2.01
C ARG A 4 -27.33 52.21 -1.30
N VAL A 5 -26.14 51.92 -0.78
CA VAL A 5 -25.11 52.96 -0.56
C VAL A 5 -23.75 52.39 -0.93
N THR A 6 -23.02 53.19 -1.70
CA THR A 6 -21.72 52.95 -2.33
C THR A 6 -20.74 54.04 -1.92
N ARG A 7 -19.43 53.75 -2.09
CA ARG A 7 -18.24 54.65 -2.15
C ARG A 7 -17.72 55.11 -0.77
N GLY A 8 -16.42 55.19 -0.49
CA GLY A 8 -15.18 55.20 -1.28
C GLY A 8 -13.98 55.52 -0.32
N PRO A 9 -12.86 56.11 -0.77
CA PRO A 9 -11.54 55.47 -0.83
C PRO A 9 -10.45 56.06 0.10
N ALA A 10 -9.32 55.37 0.30
CA ALA A 10 -8.05 55.95 0.76
C ALA A 10 -6.86 55.02 0.39
N VAL A 11 -5.98 55.39 -0.55
CA VAL A 11 -4.74 56.17 -0.42
C VAL A 11 -3.51 55.35 0.01
N SER A 12 -2.50 55.51 -0.82
CA SER A 12 -1.11 55.04 -0.76
C SER A 12 -0.36 55.36 0.55
N GLY A 13 0.49 54.42 0.99
CA GLY A 13 1.51 54.67 2.00
C GLY A 13 2.72 53.74 1.85
N ARG A 14 3.78 54.22 1.19
CA ARG A 14 5.14 53.67 1.28
C ARG A 14 5.71 53.93 2.68
N ARG A 15 6.41 52.95 3.28
CA ARG A 15 7.58 53.13 4.19
C ARG A 15 8.24 51.77 4.52
N PRO A 16 9.49 51.71 5.04
CA PRO A 16 10.65 51.39 4.23
C PRO A 16 11.35 50.07 4.60
N ARG A 17 12.26 49.64 3.71
CA ARG A 17 13.27 48.61 3.95
C ARG A 17 14.17 49.02 5.12
N GLN A 18 14.27 48.18 6.15
CA GLN A 18 15.45 48.10 7.00
C GLN A 18 16.07 46.70 6.86
N ARG A 19 17.30 46.70 6.35
CA ARG A 19 18.25 45.60 6.45
C ARG A 19 18.75 45.56 7.90
N THR A 20 18.68 44.41 8.54
CA THR A 20 19.50 44.13 9.71
C THR A 20 20.14 42.76 9.57
N MET A 21 21.40 42.72 9.93
CA MET A 21 22.39 41.75 9.50
C MET A 21 22.21 40.37 10.13
N VAL A 22 22.61 39.37 9.34
CA VAL A 22 22.94 38.01 9.74
C VAL A 22 24.00 38.04 10.85
N ALA A 23 23.71 37.43 12.00
CA ALA A 23 24.69 37.08 13.01
C ALA A 23 24.93 35.57 12.97
N LEU A 24 26.13 35.19 12.54
CA LEU A 24 26.67 33.82 12.63
C LEU A 24 26.99 33.48 14.10
N PRO A 25 26.68 32.26 14.58
CA PRO A 25 27.11 31.83 15.90
C PRO A 25 28.61 31.51 15.91
N ARG A 26 29.32 32.04 16.91
CA ARG A 26 30.73 31.72 17.23
C ARG A 26 30.87 30.30 17.81
N PRO A 27 32.05 29.67 17.66
CA PRO A 27 32.24 28.25 17.94
C PRO A 27 32.34 27.91 19.43
N LEU A 28 31.96 26.66 19.74
CA LEU A 28 32.02 25.98 21.03
C LEU A 28 33.44 25.99 21.65
N PRO A 29 33.58 26.10 22.98
CA PRO A 29 34.84 25.79 23.64
C PRO A 29 34.98 24.27 23.83
N ALA A 30 36.13 23.75 23.41
CA ALA A 30 36.60 22.40 23.66
C ALA A 30 36.78 22.16 25.17
N TRP A 31 36.18 21.11 25.71
CA TRP A 31 36.47 20.62 27.06
C TRP A 31 37.28 19.33 27.01
N ARG A 32 38.43 19.40 27.68
CA ARG A 32 39.43 18.35 27.85
C ARG A 32 38.88 17.22 28.72
N TYR A 33 39.14 15.98 28.30
CA TYR A 33 39.00 14.80 29.14
C TYR A 33 40.04 14.84 30.26
N SER A 34 39.58 14.75 31.51
CA SER A 34 40.40 14.52 32.69
C SER A 34 39.85 13.28 33.41
N SER A 35 40.55 12.16 33.27
CA SER A 35 40.33 10.94 34.05
C SER A 35 41.06 11.04 35.37
N ARG A 36 40.33 11.06 36.50
CA ARG A 36 40.76 10.55 37.81
C ARG A 36 39.67 10.76 38.88
N GLY A 37 39.27 9.64 39.49
CA GLY A 37 39.10 9.56 40.94
C GLY A 37 37.68 9.60 41.49
N GLY A 38 37.31 8.53 42.21
CA GLY A 38 36.59 8.67 43.47
C GLY A 38 35.24 7.98 43.55
N ALA A 39 35.26 6.70 43.94
CA ALA A 39 34.11 6.04 44.55
C ALA A 39 33.67 6.79 45.82
N LYS A 40 32.36 6.99 45.98
CA LYS A 40 31.74 7.22 47.29
C LYS A 40 30.46 6.40 47.40
N MET A 41 30.53 5.42 48.30
CA MET A 41 29.37 4.79 48.92
C MET A 41 28.64 5.81 49.80
N SER A 42 27.32 5.79 49.78
CA SER A 42 26.50 6.34 50.87
C SER A 42 25.44 5.33 51.26
N SER A 43 25.57 4.84 52.49
CA SER A 43 24.60 4.06 53.25
C SER A 43 23.37 4.91 53.61
N THR A 44 22.17 4.36 53.44
CA THR A 44 20.95 4.90 54.05
C THR A 44 20.37 3.89 55.02
N THR A 45 20.31 4.30 56.29
CA THR A 45 19.85 3.59 57.47
C THR A 45 18.32 3.45 57.46
N GLN A 46 17.80 2.21 57.58
CA GLN A 46 16.39 1.94 57.88
C GLN A 46 16.13 2.08 59.39
N ARG A 47 15.01 2.72 59.75
CA ARG A 47 14.43 2.67 61.10
C ARG A 47 13.49 1.47 61.20
N ALA A 48 13.68 0.68 62.26
CA ALA A 48 12.77 -0.36 62.69
C ALA A 48 11.67 0.22 63.60
N SER A 49 10.44 -0.24 63.44
CA SER A 49 9.47 -0.30 64.54
C SER A 49 8.57 -1.52 64.38
N SER A 50 8.42 -2.20 65.49
CA SER A 50 7.87 -3.53 65.74
C SER A 50 6.38 -3.53 66.06
N VAL A 51 5.62 -4.49 65.53
CA VAL A 51 4.50 -5.14 66.26
C VAL A 51 4.46 -6.63 65.86
N ARG A 52 4.46 -7.52 66.86
CA ARG A 52 4.32 -8.98 66.74
C ARG A 52 2.84 -9.40 66.65
N PRO A 53 2.52 -10.55 66.01
CA PRO A 53 1.18 -11.16 65.97
C PRO A 53 1.01 -12.24 67.05
N PRO A 54 -0.20 -12.79 67.26
CA PRO A 54 -0.35 -14.12 67.83
C PRO A 54 -0.83 -15.17 66.80
N TRP A 55 0.05 -16.15 66.61
CA TRP A 55 -0.18 -17.61 66.57
C TRP A 55 -1.33 -18.22 65.77
N GLY A 56 -0.94 -19.07 64.80
CA GLY A 56 -1.77 -20.09 64.16
C GLY A 56 -1.10 -20.75 62.93
N THR A 57 -0.03 -21.55 63.13
CA THR A 57 0.49 -22.56 62.17
C THR A 57 -0.48 -23.76 62.13
N TRP A 58 -0.77 -24.53 61.08
CA TRP A 58 -0.02 -25.21 59.98
C TRP A 58 -0.99 -25.40 58.78
N GLY A 59 -0.63 -25.70 57.53
CA GLY A 59 0.61 -26.23 56.95
C GLY A 59 0.76 -25.83 55.48
N GLY A 60 1.98 -26.03 54.98
CA GLY A 60 2.49 -25.35 53.80
C GLY A 60 2.29 -26.04 52.45
N VAL A 61 2.35 -25.22 51.41
CA VAL A 61 2.99 -25.50 50.12
C VAL A 61 3.62 -24.19 49.67
N CYS A 62 4.95 -24.11 49.65
CA CYS A 62 5.68 -22.90 49.28
C CYS A 62 6.06 -23.00 47.80
N GLN A 63 5.38 -22.26 46.93
CA GLN A 63 5.85 -21.99 45.57
C GLN A 63 6.98 -20.96 45.63
N LYS A 64 8.19 -21.38 45.23
CA LYS A 64 9.30 -20.47 44.91
C LYS A 64 9.15 -20.01 43.47
N SER A 65 9.14 -18.70 43.26
CA SER A 65 9.44 -18.07 41.97
C SER A 65 10.89 -18.35 41.57
N PRO A 66 11.18 -18.58 40.28
CA PRO A 66 12.49 -18.31 39.73
C PRO A 66 12.44 -17.16 38.71
N ALA A 67 13.38 -16.24 38.90
CA ALA A 67 13.89 -15.38 37.84
C ALA A 67 14.45 -16.26 36.71
N PHE A 68 14.17 -15.90 35.45
CA PHE A 68 14.84 -16.49 34.29
C PHE A 68 15.33 -15.39 33.35
N THR A 69 16.66 -15.28 33.32
CA THR A 69 17.49 -14.80 32.22
C THR A 69 17.15 -15.53 30.92
N TRP A 70 16.90 -14.77 29.85
CA TRP A 70 16.72 -15.29 28.50
C TRP A 70 18.08 -15.31 27.78
N CYS A 71 18.63 -16.51 27.61
CA CYS A 71 19.62 -16.81 26.58
C CYS A 71 18.94 -17.76 25.59
N SER A 72 18.80 -17.32 24.34
CA SER A 72 18.21 -18.06 23.23
C SER A 72 19.23 -18.98 22.57
N THR A 73 18.90 -20.27 22.46
CA THR A 73 19.47 -21.20 21.47
C THR A 73 18.32 -21.94 20.75
N PRO A 74 18.47 -22.26 19.45
CA PRO A 74 17.35 -22.58 18.56
C PRO A 74 16.85 -24.03 18.66
N SER A 75 15.58 -24.20 18.30
CA SER A 75 14.74 -25.39 18.48
C SER A 75 14.80 -26.38 17.30
N TRP A 76 15.67 -27.38 17.34
CA TRP A 76 15.56 -28.58 16.50
C TRP A 76 16.04 -29.83 17.27
N MET A 77 15.14 -30.49 18.01
CA MET A 77 15.31 -31.89 18.40
C MET A 77 13.94 -32.56 18.58
N ARG A 78 13.61 -33.45 17.64
CA ARG A 78 12.51 -34.41 17.80
C ARG A 78 13.04 -35.62 18.58
N ILE A 79 12.39 -35.94 19.70
CA ILE A 79 12.63 -37.16 20.45
C ILE A 79 11.67 -38.23 19.89
N HIS A 80 12.21 -39.28 19.27
CA HIS A 80 11.47 -40.51 18.96
C HIS A 80 11.69 -41.54 20.06
N SER A 81 10.61 -42.22 20.48
CA SER A 81 10.66 -43.42 21.34
C SER A 81 10.90 -44.68 20.49
N PRO A 82 11.53 -45.74 21.02
CA PRO A 82 12.08 -46.83 20.23
C PRO A 82 11.07 -47.97 20.02
N SER A 83 11.05 -48.58 18.84
CA SER A 83 10.64 -49.99 18.73
C SER A 83 11.42 -50.70 17.62
N ARG A 84 11.67 -51.99 17.88
CA ARG A 84 12.63 -52.88 17.25
C ARG A 84 12.11 -53.40 15.91
N HIS A 85 12.98 -53.49 14.90
CA HIS A 85 13.19 -54.65 14.01
C HIS A 85 14.03 -54.22 12.78
N THR A 86 15.24 -54.74 12.67
CA THR A 86 16.01 -54.95 11.41
C THR A 86 15.83 -56.41 10.97
N PRO A 87 16.14 -56.84 9.72
CA PRO A 87 17.01 -56.20 8.71
C PRO A 87 16.49 -56.22 7.25
N HIS A 88 17.13 -55.44 6.35
CA HIS A 88 17.82 -55.96 5.15
C HIS A 88 18.50 -54.84 4.35
N CYS A 89 19.76 -55.11 4.00
CA CYS A 89 20.68 -54.30 3.22
C CYS A 89 20.55 -54.60 1.72
N SER A 90 20.76 -53.61 0.85
CA SER A 90 21.58 -53.75 -0.37
C SER A 90 21.95 -52.39 -0.97
N LEU A 91 23.26 -52.08 -0.96
CA LEU A 91 24.11 -51.44 -2.00
C LEU A 91 23.69 -50.05 -2.54
N ALA A 92 24.55 -49.03 -2.71
CA ALA A 92 26.00 -48.90 -2.61
C ALA A 92 26.37 -47.39 -2.54
N CYS A 93 27.43 -47.07 -1.77
CA CYS A 93 28.55 -46.20 -2.15
C CYS A 93 29.36 -45.82 -0.91
N GLU A 94 30.67 -46.07 -0.98
CA GLU A 94 31.69 -45.88 0.05
C GLU A 94 31.99 -44.40 0.33
N CYS A 95 32.18 -44.07 1.62
CA CYS A 95 32.97 -42.91 2.03
C CYS A 95 34.06 -43.41 2.99
N THR A 96 35.32 -43.27 2.54
CA THR A 96 36.54 -43.54 3.29
C THR A 96 36.90 -42.33 4.17
N GLY A 97 37.17 -42.56 5.45
CA GLY A 97 37.79 -41.56 6.34
C GLY A 97 37.65 -41.93 7.82
N GLU A 98 38.76 -42.25 8.44
CA GLU A 98 38.93 -42.82 9.78
C GLU A 98 38.40 -41.92 10.91
N THR A 99 37.69 -42.51 11.87
CA THR A 99 37.32 -41.91 13.15
C THR A 99 38.36 -42.25 14.22
N GLU A 100 38.72 -41.27 15.04
CA GLU A 100 38.99 -41.52 16.46
C GLU A 100 37.93 -40.82 17.34
N CYS A 101 37.55 -41.54 18.39
CA CYS A 101 36.47 -41.23 19.31
C CYS A 101 37.07 -40.95 20.70
N GLY A 102 36.65 -39.84 21.33
CA GLY A 102 36.75 -39.68 22.78
C GLY A 102 37.76 -38.64 23.28
N SER A 103 37.27 -37.42 23.53
CA SER A 103 37.67 -36.67 24.72
C SER A 103 36.70 -35.51 24.97
N SER A 104 36.00 -35.56 26.09
CA SER A 104 35.27 -34.46 26.70
C SER A 104 36.24 -33.41 27.24
N VAL A 105 36.19 -32.16 26.77
CA VAL A 105 36.68 -31.02 27.55
C VAL A 105 35.80 -29.79 27.32
N THR A 106 35.42 -29.21 28.44
CA THR A 106 34.63 -28.01 28.69
C THR A 106 35.24 -26.73 28.10
N THR A 107 34.37 -25.76 27.86
CA THR A 107 34.69 -24.33 27.76
C THR A 107 35.65 -23.91 28.86
N ASP A 108 36.85 -23.44 28.51
CA ASP A 108 37.38 -22.16 28.94
C ASP A 108 38.77 -21.89 28.33
N SER A 109 39.06 -20.60 28.15
CA SER A 109 40.36 -19.98 27.85
C SER A 109 40.86 -20.00 26.39
N ILE A 110 40.45 -18.99 25.61
CA ILE A 110 41.41 -18.24 24.77
C ILE A 110 41.14 -16.74 24.92
N ALA A 111 42.08 -16.06 25.56
CA ALA A 111 42.21 -14.62 25.60
C ALA A 111 42.57 -14.07 24.21
N PHE A 112 41.90 -13.00 23.79
CA PHE A 112 42.22 -12.30 22.55
C PHE A 112 43.26 -11.20 22.81
N THR A 113 44.47 -11.37 22.29
CA THR A 113 45.46 -10.29 22.11
C THR A 113 45.46 -9.86 20.64
N PRO A 114 45.47 -8.55 20.31
CA PRO A 114 45.40 -8.09 18.93
C PRO A 114 46.77 -8.19 18.26
N GLY A 115 46.90 -9.09 17.28
CA GLY A 115 48.09 -9.27 16.47
C GLY A 115 47.81 -9.02 14.99
N ASN A 116 48.49 -8.02 14.45
CA ASN A 116 48.61 -7.64 13.04
C ASN A 116 48.41 -8.76 12.02
N THR A 117 47.46 -8.58 11.10
CA THR A 117 47.55 -9.19 9.76
C THR A 117 47.46 -8.09 8.70
N ARG A 118 48.59 -7.87 8.02
CA ARG A 118 48.72 -6.97 6.87
C ARG A 118 47.98 -7.55 5.67
N ALA A 119 47.04 -6.79 5.12
CA ALA A 119 46.55 -7.02 3.77
C ALA A 119 47.50 -6.36 2.77
N VAL A 120 47.95 -7.14 1.78
CA VAL A 120 48.79 -6.71 0.65
C VAL A 120 47.87 -6.19 -0.45
N THR A 121 47.99 -4.90 -0.78
CA THR A 121 47.39 -4.26 -1.96
C THR A 121 48.37 -4.28 -3.12
N PRO A 122 47.95 -4.59 -4.36
CA PRO A 122 48.65 -4.13 -5.55
C PRO A 122 48.12 -2.75 -5.95
N ALA A 123 49.03 -1.79 -6.04
CA ALA A 123 48.80 -0.46 -6.58
C ALA A 123 49.05 -0.41 -8.09
N ALA A 124 48.20 0.33 -8.80
CA ALA A 124 48.48 1.09 -10.02
C ALA A 124 47.22 1.95 -10.29
N SER A 125 47.23 3.17 -10.78
CA SER A 125 48.17 4.29 -10.85
C SER A 125 47.37 5.40 -11.55
N TRP A 126 47.38 6.62 -11.04
CA TRP A 126 46.65 7.75 -11.63
C TRP A 126 47.38 8.30 -12.88
N ARG A 127 46.63 8.58 -13.95
CA ARG A 127 46.74 9.74 -14.88
C ARG A 127 46.24 9.35 -16.28
N THR A 128 45.17 10.01 -16.75
CA THR A 128 45.14 10.96 -17.89
C THR A 128 43.70 11.08 -18.42
N MET A 129 43.05 12.22 -18.17
CA MET A 129 41.97 12.72 -19.04
C MET A 129 42.57 13.29 -20.33
N PRO A 130 41.78 13.39 -21.40
CA PRO A 130 41.77 14.66 -22.13
C PRO A 130 40.37 15.22 -22.44
N PRO A 131 40.26 16.54 -22.70
CA PRO A 131 39.02 17.28 -22.85
C PRO A 131 38.65 17.54 -24.32
N SER A 132 37.40 17.94 -24.59
CA SER A 132 37.10 19.12 -25.43
C SER A 132 35.61 19.40 -25.60
N ARG A 133 35.24 20.66 -25.37
CA ARG A 133 34.10 21.35 -25.99
C ARG A 133 34.60 21.98 -27.30
N ARG A 134 33.84 21.92 -28.40
CA ARG A 134 33.43 23.06 -29.28
C ARG A 134 33.01 22.65 -30.72
N LEU A 135 32.00 23.37 -31.22
CA LEU A 135 31.48 23.54 -32.58
C LEU A 135 30.78 22.30 -33.21
N TRP A 136 29.58 22.37 -33.78
CA TRP A 136 29.13 23.29 -34.84
C TRP A 136 27.66 23.74 -34.72
N LYS A 137 27.41 24.99 -35.12
CA LYS A 137 26.13 25.50 -35.69
C LYS A 137 26.15 25.27 -37.21
N HIS A 138 24.96 25.24 -37.83
CA HIS A 138 24.59 25.23 -39.29
C HIS A 138 23.90 23.89 -39.64
N VAL A 139 22.73 23.81 -40.28
CA VAL A 139 21.89 24.77 -41.01
C VAL A 139 20.45 24.21 -41.06
N ALA A 140 19.49 25.12 -41.20
CA ALA A 140 18.06 24.88 -41.35
C ALA A 140 17.67 24.29 -42.72
N SER A 141 16.38 23.91 -42.80
CA SER A 141 15.57 23.55 -43.98
C SER A 141 15.62 22.08 -44.42
N VAL A 142 14.53 21.35 -44.12
CA VAL A 142 13.60 20.81 -45.13
C VAL A 142 12.21 20.74 -44.47
N ILE A 143 11.32 21.61 -44.94
CA ILE A 143 9.88 21.53 -44.66
C ILE A 143 9.31 20.52 -45.64
N GLY A 144 8.94 19.33 -45.15
CA GLY A 144 8.17 18.32 -45.89
C GLY A 144 6.76 18.25 -45.33
N ARG A 145 5.77 18.70 -46.11
CA ARG A 145 4.34 18.46 -45.86
C ARG A 145 4.04 16.95 -45.85
N PRO A 146 3.24 16.41 -44.91
CA PRO A 146 2.66 15.08 -45.08
C PRO A 146 1.43 15.14 -46.02
N PRO A 147 1.19 14.11 -46.85
CA PRO A 147 0.04 14.05 -47.73
C PRO A 147 -1.25 13.71 -46.96
N SER A 148 -2.35 14.30 -47.44
CA SER A 148 -3.72 14.07 -46.98
C SER A 148 -4.18 12.62 -47.23
N LEU A 149 -4.54 11.92 -46.16
CA LEU A 149 -5.17 10.60 -46.23
C LEU A 149 -6.70 10.75 -46.25
N ASN A 150 -7.27 10.22 -47.32
CA ASN A 150 -8.69 10.18 -47.66
C ASN A 150 -9.45 9.36 -46.61
N ARG A 151 -10.45 9.96 -45.95
CA ARG A 151 -11.34 9.28 -44.97
C ARG A 151 -12.50 8.63 -45.69
N ASN A 152 -12.46 7.30 -45.78
CA ASN A 152 -13.66 6.50 -46.05
C ASN A 152 -13.49 5.14 -45.37
N THR A 153 -13.98 4.98 -44.14
CA THR A 153 -14.05 3.68 -43.45
C THR A 153 -15.40 3.51 -42.77
N ARG A 154 -16.13 2.50 -43.26
CA ARG A 154 -17.30 1.86 -42.63
C ARG A 154 -16.87 1.17 -41.32
N PRO A 155 -17.79 0.88 -40.38
CA PRO A 155 -17.43 0.30 -39.09
C PRO A 155 -16.84 -1.11 -39.29
N PHE A 156 -15.57 -1.26 -38.93
CA PHE A 156 -14.86 -2.53 -38.85
C PHE A 156 -15.09 -3.14 -37.46
N THR A 157 -15.68 -4.33 -37.41
CA THR A 157 -15.51 -5.27 -36.30
C THR A 157 -14.04 -5.65 -36.24
N LEU A 158 -13.32 -5.17 -35.24
CA LEU A 158 -11.92 -5.53 -35.01
C LEU A 158 -11.88 -6.92 -34.35
N SER A 159 -11.46 -7.92 -35.10
CA SER A 159 -10.89 -9.13 -34.53
C SER A 159 -9.69 -8.75 -33.66
N PRO A 160 -9.46 -9.42 -32.52
CA PRO A 160 -8.33 -9.12 -31.65
C PRO A 160 -7.00 -9.30 -32.42
N PRO A 161 -5.94 -8.56 -32.08
CA PRO A 161 -4.61 -8.86 -32.59
C PRO A 161 -4.30 -10.32 -32.27
N SER A 162 -3.90 -11.08 -33.29
CA SER A 162 -3.45 -12.46 -33.15
C SER A 162 -2.46 -12.56 -32.00
N ALA A 163 -2.78 -13.43 -31.02
CA ALA A 163 -1.93 -13.68 -29.86
C ALA A 163 -0.46 -13.85 -30.30
N PRO A 164 0.51 -13.19 -29.65
CA PRO A 164 1.91 -13.35 -30.01
C PRO A 164 2.27 -14.83 -29.96
N HIS A 165 2.96 -15.30 -31.00
CA HIS A 165 3.40 -16.68 -31.10
C HIS A 165 4.39 -16.96 -29.96
N ILE A 166 3.91 -17.55 -28.87
CA ILE A 166 4.75 -17.90 -27.71
C ILE A 166 5.72 -18.99 -28.17
N PRO A 167 7.05 -18.78 -28.09
CA PRO A 167 8.03 -19.82 -28.40
C PRO A 167 7.81 -21.01 -27.48
N ARG A 168 7.87 -22.24 -28.02
CA ARG A 168 7.89 -23.46 -27.19
C ARG A 168 9.09 -23.37 -26.24
N GLY A 169 8.86 -23.59 -24.94
CA GLY A 169 9.88 -23.51 -23.90
C GLY A 169 11.15 -24.28 -24.27
N ARG A 170 12.30 -23.75 -23.85
CA ARG A 170 13.60 -24.41 -24.06
C ARG A 170 13.56 -25.81 -23.45
N SER A 171 13.59 -26.83 -24.31
CA SER A 171 13.69 -28.22 -23.88
C SER A 171 15.05 -28.44 -23.19
N GLY A 172 15.06 -28.58 -21.86
CA GLY A 172 16.17 -29.18 -21.11
C GLY A 172 16.86 -28.31 -20.03
N GLY A 173 16.46 -27.05 -19.83
CA GLY A 173 16.99 -26.20 -18.75
C GLY A 173 15.99 -26.00 -17.60
N PRO A 174 16.43 -25.58 -16.40
CA PRO A 174 15.52 -25.21 -15.33
C PRO A 174 14.68 -23.99 -15.75
N VAL A 175 13.38 -24.02 -15.45
CA VAL A 175 12.46 -22.89 -15.73
C VAL A 175 12.90 -21.66 -14.94
N ARG A 176 13.00 -20.51 -15.60
CA ARG A 176 13.49 -19.25 -15.01
C ARG A 176 12.46 -18.15 -15.12
N PHE A 177 12.03 -17.61 -13.98
CA PHE A 177 11.13 -16.45 -13.93
C PHE A 177 11.80 -15.24 -13.31
N PHE A 178 11.58 -14.08 -13.90
CA PHE A 178 11.92 -12.80 -13.27
C PHE A 178 10.88 -12.44 -12.22
N VAL A 179 11.29 -11.83 -11.10
CA VAL A 179 10.37 -11.39 -10.05
C VAL A 179 10.73 -9.99 -9.53
N ALA A 180 9.72 -9.13 -9.44
CA ALA A 180 9.85 -7.78 -8.88
C ALA A 180 8.53 -7.27 -8.30
N MET A 181 8.60 -6.24 -7.46
CA MET A 181 7.44 -5.54 -6.92
C MET A 181 7.66 -4.03 -6.97
N LEU A 182 6.65 -3.31 -7.48
CA LEU A 182 6.54 -1.85 -7.36
C LEU A 182 5.09 -1.52 -7.03
N SER A 183 4.82 -1.22 -5.77
CA SER A 183 3.46 -1.16 -5.23
C SER A 183 3.21 0.16 -4.49
N HIS A 184 2.26 0.94 -4.98
CA HIS A 184 1.77 2.14 -4.32
C HIS A 184 0.33 2.41 -4.73
N GLU A 185 -0.52 2.75 -3.76
CA GLU A 185 -1.86 3.27 -3.99
C GLU A 185 -1.85 4.78 -3.89
N THR A 186 -2.22 5.49 -4.96
CA THR A 186 -2.20 6.95 -4.96
C THR A 186 -3.57 7.54 -4.69
N ASN A 187 -3.66 8.32 -3.60
CA ASN A 187 -4.71 9.30 -3.38
C ASN A 187 -4.29 10.64 -3.98
N THR A 188 -4.91 11.03 -5.10
CA THR A 188 -4.54 12.25 -5.82
C THR A 188 -4.91 13.54 -5.09
N PHE A 189 -5.73 13.45 -4.03
CA PHE A 189 -6.10 14.57 -3.17
C PHE A 189 -5.14 14.73 -1.98
N SER A 190 -4.27 13.75 -1.72
CA SER A 190 -3.29 13.81 -0.64
C SER A 190 -2.13 14.75 -0.98
N SER A 191 -1.80 15.63 -0.04
CA SER A 191 -0.68 16.57 -0.11
C SER A 191 0.66 15.92 0.26
N ILE A 192 0.64 14.71 0.81
CA ILE A 192 1.86 13.97 1.17
C ILE A 192 2.49 13.44 -0.12
N ARG A 193 3.65 13.96 -0.49
CA ARG A 193 4.41 13.47 -1.63
C ARG A 193 5.00 12.09 -1.33
N THR A 194 4.88 11.15 -2.27
CA THR A 194 5.49 9.82 -2.14
C THR A 194 6.85 9.79 -2.84
N ASP A 195 7.90 10.16 -2.11
CA ASP A 195 9.29 10.13 -2.56
C ASP A 195 10.02 8.86 -2.09
N ARG A 196 11.31 8.77 -2.44
CA ARG A 196 12.22 7.69 -2.00
C ARG A 196 12.14 7.41 -0.49
N ALA A 197 12.08 8.44 0.33
CA ALA A 197 12.09 8.28 1.78
C ALA A 197 10.81 7.55 2.27
N GLN A 198 9.67 7.72 1.58
CA GLN A 198 8.45 6.95 1.88
C GLN A 198 8.60 5.46 1.56
N PHE A 199 9.29 5.11 0.47
CA PHE A 199 9.59 3.71 0.13
C PHE A 199 10.60 3.09 1.12
N GLU A 200 11.65 3.82 1.48
CA GLU A 200 12.64 3.37 2.48
C GLU A 200 12.03 3.22 3.88
N ALA A 201 11.10 4.09 4.26
CA ALA A 201 10.41 4.02 5.53
C ALA A 201 9.46 2.81 5.63
N HIS A 202 8.93 2.33 4.49
CA HIS A 202 8.02 1.21 4.40
C HIS A 202 8.74 -0.09 4.06
N ASP A 203 9.14 -0.28 2.79
CA ASP A 203 10.00 -1.38 2.35
C ASP A 203 10.61 -1.11 0.97
N LEU A 204 11.95 -1.08 0.91
CA LEU A 204 12.72 -0.98 -0.33
C LEU A 204 13.90 -1.96 -0.27
N ARG A 205 13.84 -3.01 -1.09
CA ARG A 205 14.83 -4.10 -1.13
C ARG A 205 15.31 -4.38 -2.54
N TYR A 206 16.52 -4.92 -2.66
CA TYR A 206 17.15 -5.23 -3.94
C TYR A 206 17.71 -6.65 -3.99
N GLY A 207 17.67 -7.26 -5.17
CA GLY A 207 18.18 -8.59 -5.45
C GLY A 207 17.66 -9.64 -4.48
N GLY A 208 18.57 -10.47 -3.96
CA GLY A 208 18.24 -11.57 -3.05
C GLY A 208 17.51 -11.16 -1.76
N GLU A 209 17.66 -9.91 -1.30
CA GLU A 209 17.01 -9.41 -0.09
C GLU A 209 15.48 -9.53 -0.16
N LEU A 210 14.90 -9.37 -1.37
CA LEU A 210 13.46 -9.56 -1.54
C LEU A 210 13.05 -11.02 -1.35
N LEU A 211 13.89 -11.97 -1.78
CA LEU A 211 13.59 -13.40 -1.60
C LEU A 211 13.70 -13.82 -0.15
N GLU A 212 14.65 -13.27 0.59
CA GLU A 212 14.85 -13.57 2.01
C GLU A 212 13.69 -13.06 2.85
N ALA A 213 13.29 -11.81 2.63
CA ALA A 213 12.38 -11.14 3.54
C ALA A 213 10.89 -11.46 3.29
N TYR A 214 10.51 -11.89 2.08
CA TYR A 214 9.12 -12.24 1.77
C TYR A 214 8.83 -13.74 1.82
N ARG A 215 9.85 -14.60 1.91
CA ARG A 215 9.66 -16.06 1.98
C ARG A 215 8.80 -16.46 3.18
N GLY A 216 7.81 -17.33 2.94
CA GLY A 216 6.90 -17.80 3.99
C GLY A 216 5.97 -16.73 4.59
N THR A 217 5.89 -15.55 3.97
CA THR A 217 4.97 -14.48 4.40
C THR A 217 3.63 -14.58 3.68
N GLY A 218 2.59 -14.02 4.30
CA GLY A 218 1.23 -13.89 3.74
C GLY A 218 1.10 -12.80 2.68
N THR A 219 2.10 -12.61 1.82
CA THR A 219 2.10 -11.62 0.72
C THR A 219 2.14 -12.30 -0.65
N CYS A 220 1.84 -11.57 -1.72
CA CYS A 220 1.95 -12.10 -3.08
C CYS A 220 3.36 -12.59 -3.39
N LEU A 221 4.40 -11.79 -3.08
CA LEU A 221 5.79 -12.23 -3.19
C LEU A 221 6.06 -13.52 -2.40
N GLY A 222 5.55 -13.67 -1.17
CA GLY A 222 5.69 -14.89 -0.40
C GLY A 222 5.07 -16.11 -1.09
N GLY A 223 3.85 -15.95 -1.61
CA GLY A 223 3.18 -16.98 -2.42
C GLY A 223 3.92 -17.35 -3.71
N MET A 224 4.50 -16.35 -4.38
CA MET A 224 5.33 -16.55 -5.58
C MET A 224 6.60 -17.34 -5.26
N ILE A 225 7.33 -16.93 -4.22
CA ILE A 225 8.57 -17.57 -3.76
C ILE A 225 8.33 -19.03 -3.38
N ASP A 226 7.30 -19.29 -2.59
CA ASP A 226 6.99 -20.64 -2.12
C ASP A 226 6.59 -21.56 -3.29
N THR A 227 5.78 -21.06 -4.23
CA THR A 227 5.33 -21.86 -5.38
C THR A 227 6.47 -22.11 -6.36
N ALA A 228 7.33 -21.13 -6.58
CA ALA A 228 8.52 -21.30 -7.42
C ALA A 228 9.44 -22.37 -6.83
N GLY A 229 9.70 -22.32 -5.51
CA GLY A 229 10.47 -23.34 -4.81
C GLY A 229 9.87 -24.74 -4.92
N ALA A 230 8.56 -24.87 -4.70
CA ALA A 230 7.85 -26.15 -4.80
C ALA A 230 7.85 -26.75 -6.21
N ARG A 231 7.98 -25.93 -7.26
CA ARG A 231 7.99 -26.35 -8.66
C ARG A 231 9.39 -26.41 -9.29
N GLY A 232 10.44 -26.15 -8.53
CA GLY A 232 11.81 -26.11 -9.05
C GLY A 232 12.06 -24.96 -10.04
N ILE A 233 11.27 -23.88 -9.96
CA ILE A 233 11.43 -22.68 -10.78
C ILE A 233 12.52 -21.80 -10.16
N THR A 234 13.49 -21.39 -10.97
CA THR A 234 14.53 -20.45 -10.56
C THR A 234 13.99 -19.03 -10.66
N LEU A 235 13.96 -18.30 -9.54
CA LEU A 235 13.60 -16.89 -9.53
C LEU A 235 14.83 -16.00 -9.74
N VAL A 236 14.71 -15.02 -10.62
CA VAL A 236 15.69 -13.96 -10.85
C VAL A 236 15.13 -12.67 -10.26
N PRO A 237 15.56 -12.27 -9.05
CA PRO A 237 15.00 -11.13 -8.35
C PRO A 237 15.56 -9.80 -8.85
N SER A 238 14.73 -8.76 -8.87
CA SER A 238 15.13 -7.36 -9.08
C SER A 238 14.93 -6.52 -7.82
N LEU A 239 13.86 -5.72 -7.75
CA LEU A 239 13.57 -4.86 -6.61
C LEU A 239 12.19 -5.16 -6.05
N ALA A 240 12.04 -4.92 -4.75
CA ALA A 240 10.75 -4.87 -4.08
C ALA A 240 10.62 -3.50 -3.41
N ALA A 241 9.74 -2.66 -3.95
CA ALA A 241 9.51 -1.30 -3.49
C ALA A 241 8.03 -1.10 -3.19
N THR A 242 7.72 -0.77 -1.95
CA THR A 242 6.38 -0.36 -1.54
C THR A 242 6.43 0.80 -0.57
N ALA A 243 5.45 1.69 -0.67
CA ALA A 243 5.27 2.83 0.23
C ALA A 243 3.84 2.84 0.76
N SER A 244 3.64 3.41 1.95
CA SER A 244 2.29 3.59 2.50
C SER A 244 1.48 4.48 1.54
N PRO A 245 0.21 4.16 1.24
CA PRO A 245 -0.62 4.96 0.32
C PRO A 245 -0.60 6.44 0.64
N ALA A 246 -0.36 7.31 -0.34
CA ALA A 246 -0.24 8.77 -0.18
C ALA A 246 -0.50 9.47 -1.52
N GLY A 247 0.01 10.69 -1.69
CA GLY A 247 -0.07 11.45 -2.94
C GLY A 247 0.70 10.81 -4.08
N ARG A 248 0.87 11.57 -5.16
CA ARG A 248 1.54 11.06 -6.37
C ARG A 248 2.97 10.61 -6.07
N VAL A 249 3.38 9.52 -6.71
CA VAL A 249 4.76 9.04 -6.66
C VAL A 249 5.65 10.04 -7.38
N ALA A 250 6.75 10.42 -6.72
CA ALA A 250 7.74 11.32 -7.27
C ALA A 250 8.28 10.76 -8.60
N LYS A 251 8.28 11.59 -9.65
CA LYS A 251 8.74 11.18 -10.99
C LYS A 251 10.16 10.62 -10.96
N GLU A 252 11.02 11.23 -10.14
CA GLU A 252 12.42 10.83 -10.02
C GLU A 252 12.56 9.40 -9.47
N PHE A 253 11.82 9.08 -8.41
CA PHE A 253 11.87 7.74 -7.80
C PHE A 253 11.25 6.69 -8.71
N TYR A 254 10.11 6.97 -9.34
CA TYR A 254 9.50 6.06 -10.30
C TYR A 254 10.46 5.74 -11.46
N GLY A 255 11.09 6.78 -12.02
CA GLY A 255 12.09 6.61 -13.08
C GLY A 255 13.25 5.72 -12.64
N GLU A 256 13.80 5.96 -11.44
CA GLU A 256 14.88 5.14 -10.90
C GLU A 256 14.48 3.68 -10.69
N ALA A 257 13.31 3.42 -10.08
CA ALA A 257 12.82 2.07 -9.84
C ALA A 257 12.56 1.33 -11.17
N ARG A 258 11.90 1.99 -12.13
CA ARG A 258 11.65 1.43 -13.45
C ARG A 258 12.96 1.10 -14.18
N ASP A 259 13.90 2.04 -14.22
CA ASP A 259 15.17 1.86 -14.92
C ASP A 259 16.01 0.74 -14.27
N ARG A 260 15.97 0.63 -12.93
CA ARG A 260 16.59 -0.49 -12.21
C ARG A 260 15.96 -1.83 -12.59
N LEU A 261 14.63 -1.91 -12.59
CA LEU A 261 13.90 -3.13 -12.94
C LEU A 261 14.26 -3.58 -14.37
N LEU A 262 14.28 -2.65 -15.32
CA LEU A 262 14.64 -2.94 -16.72
C LEU A 262 16.10 -3.35 -16.88
N ALA A 263 17.02 -2.75 -16.12
CA ALA A 263 18.44 -3.13 -16.12
C ALA A 263 18.64 -4.56 -15.60
N ASP A 264 18.01 -4.91 -14.48
CA ASP A 264 18.06 -6.26 -13.92
C ASP A 264 17.42 -7.27 -14.86
N LEU A 265 16.30 -6.90 -15.51
CA LEU A 265 15.61 -7.72 -16.50
C LEU A 265 16.48 -8.00 -17.74
N HIS A 266 17.23 -7.01 -18.22
CA HIS A 266 18.19 -7.19 -19.30
C HIS A 266 19.35 -8.11 -18.89
N ALA A 267 19.86 -7.95 -17.67
CA ALA A 267 20.93 -8.76 -17.12
C ALA A 267 20.51 -10.22 -16.84
N ALA A 268 19.22 -10.49 -16.64
CA ALA A 268 18.68 -11.81 -16.34
C ALA A 268 18.90 -12.86 -17.44
N GLY A 269 19.14 -12.40 -18.68
CA GLY A 269 19.27 -13.25 -19.86
C GLY A 269 17.94 -13.89 -20.27
N PRO A 270 17.96 -15.07 -20.93
CA PRO A 270 16.74 -15.76 -21.32
C PRO A 270 15.86 -16.14 -20.11
N LEU A 271 14.57 -15.84 -20.23
CA LEU A 271 13.54 -16.09 -19.22
C LEU A 271 12.36 -16.84 -19.85
N ASP A 272 11.69 -17.66 -19.06
CA ASP A 272 10.47 -18.37 -19.47
C ASP A 272 9.20 -17.60 -19.05
N GLY A 273 9.33 -16.59 -18.21
CA GLY A 273 8.21 -15.80 -17.68
C GLY A 273 8.65 -14.64 -16.79
N VAL A 274 7.74 -13.70 -16.57
CA VAL A 274 7.90 -12.54 -15.69
C VAL A 274 6.75 -12.51 -14.68
N LEU A 275 7.09 -12.44 -13.40
CA LEU A 275 6.16 -12.22 -12.29
C LEU A 275 6.34 -10.80 -11.75
N LEU A 276 5.25 -10.04 -11.72
CA LEU A 276 5.24 -8.70 -11.12
C LEU A 276 4.18 -8.65 -10.02
N ASP A 277 4.55 -8.13 -8.86
CA ASP A 277 3.61 -7.76 -7.82
C ASP A 277 3.40 -6.25 -7.84
N LEU A 278 2.26 -5.81 -8.36
CA LEU A 278 1.94 -4.39 -8.53
C LEU A 278 0.67 -4.07 -7.75
N HIS A 279 0.49 -2.80 -7.37
CA HIS A 279 -0.76 -2.39 -6.74
C HIS A 279 -1.90 -2.30 -7.77
N GLY A 280 -1.64 -1.62 -8.90
CA GLY A 280 -2.64 -1.29 -9.93
C GLY A 280 -3.32 0.07 -9.73
N ALA A 281 -2.85 0.88 -8.79
CA ALA A 281 -3.41 2.22 -8.53
C ALA A 281 -2.30 3.28 -8.33
N MET A 282 -1.11 3.03 -8.89
CA MET A 282 0.01 3.95 -8.79
C MET A 282 -0.13 5.07 -9.81
N VAL A 283 -0.20 6.28 -9.29
CA VAL A 283 -0.20 7.50 -10.09
C VAL A 283 1.11 8.24 -9.84
N VAL A 284 1.83 8.53 -10.91
CA VAL A 284 3.12 9.20 -10.89
C VAL A 284 2.92 10.69 -11.23
N GLU A 285 3.81 11.55 -10.76
CA GLU A 285 3.85 12.95 -11.19
C GLU A 285 3.97 13.06 -12.72
N GLY A 286 2.91 13.54 -13.37
CA GLY A 286 2.82 13.67 -14.82
C GLY A 286 2.40 12.42 -15.58
N LEU A 287 2.01 11.33 -14.90
CA LEU A 287 1.56 10.07 -15.51
C LEU A 287 0.48 9.41 -14.64
N ASP A 288 -0.73 9.29 -15.17
CA ASP A 288 -1.87 8.73 -14.43
C ASP A 288 -1.87 7.18 -14.36
N ASP A 289 -1.20 6.51 -15.30
CA ASP A 289 -1.15 5.04 -15.40
C ASP A 289 0.30 4.55 -15.20
N GLY A 290 0.73 4.46 -13.94
CA GLY A 290 2.08 4.02 -13.58
C GLY A 290 2.33 2.55 -13.93
N GLU A 291 1.39 1.67 -13.60
CA GLU A 291 1.50 0.24 -13.89
C GLU A 291 1.47 -0.06 -15.39
N GLY A 292 0.60 0.58 -16.17
CA GLY A 292 0.55 0.38 -17.61
C GLY A 292 1.81 0.90 -18.33
N ASP A 293 2.43 2.00 -17.86
CA ASP A 293 3.75 2.43 -18.36
C ASP A 293 4.83 1.38 -18.08
N LEU A 294 4.92 0.91 -16.83
CA LEU A 294 5.88 -0.12 -16.45
C LEU A 294 5.68 -1.41 -17.26
N LEU A 295 4.44 -1.89 -17.40
CA LEU A 295 4.13 -3.10 -18.14
C LEU A 295 4.50 -2.97 -19.62
N ARG A 296 4.22 -1.82 -20.26
CA ARG A 296 4.62 -1.57 -21.65
C ARG A 296 6.14 -1.62 -21.80
N ALA A 297 6.89 -1.03 -20.87
CA ALA A 297 8.35 -1.07 -20.89
C ALA A 297 8.89 -2.50 -20.69
N VAL A 298 8.34 -3.27 -19.75
CA VAL A 298 8.70 -4.68 -19.54
C VAL A 298 8.38 -5.52 -20.77
N ARG A 299 7.18 -5.37 -21.35
CA ARG A 299 6.78 -6.08 -22.59
C ARG A 299 7.73 -5.79 -23.74
N ALA A 300 8.13 -4.52 -23.93
CA ALA A 300 9.10 -4.15 -24.94
C ALA A 300 10.46 -4.82 -24.73
N ALA A 301 10.88 -5.03 -23.49
CA ALA A 301 12.15 -5.69 -23.15
C ALA A 301 12.10 -7.22 -23.32
N VAL A 302 10.99 -7.89 -22.98
CA VAL A 302 10.90 -9.36 -22.97
C VAL A 302 10.25 -9.99 -24.20
N GLY A 303 9.66 -9.17 -25.09
CA GLY A 303 8.98 -9.64 -26.28
C GLY A 303 7.78 -10.55 -25.96
N ALA A 304 7.76 -11.75 -26.54
CA ALA A 304 6.64 -12.71 -26.39
C ALA A 304 6.64 -13.49 -25.06
N THR A 305 7.65 -13.31 -24.20
CA THR A 305 7.74 -13.97 -22.90
C THR A 305 6.51 -13.65 -22.05
N PRO A 306 5.79 -14.63 -21.47
CA PRO A 306 4.55 -14.36 -20.75
C PRO A 306 4.80 -13.55 -19.47
N ILE A 307 3.83 -12.68 -19.13
CA ILE A 307 3.89 -11.80 -17.95
C ILE A 307 2.64 -12.07 -17.11
N ALA A 308 2.81 -12.50 -15.87
CA ALA A 308 1.73 -12.59 -14.89
C ALA A 308 1.91 -11.52 -13.81
N VAL A 309 0.81 -10.86 -13.46
CA VAL A 309 0.81 -9.72 -12.53
C VAL A 309 -0.18 -9.98 -11.42
N THR A 310 0.24 -9.90 -10.16
CA THR A 310 -0.71 -9.75 -9.04
C THR A 310 -1.07 -8.28 -8.91
N LEU A 311 -2.35 -8.03 -8.68
CA LEU A 311 -2.91 -6.69 -8.52
C LEU A 311 -3.76 -6.62 -7.25
N ASP A 312 -3.68 -5.49 -6.55
CA ASP A 312 -4.53 -5.20 -5.42
C ASP A 312 -6.01 -5.14 -5.85
N PHE A 313 -6.91 -5.48 -4.93
CA PHE A 313 -8.35 -5.36 -5.10
C PHE A 313 -8.80 -3.94 -5.51
N HIS A 314 -8.08 -2.91 -5.07
CA HIS A 314 -8.36 -1.51 -5.38
C HIS A 314 -7.68 -1.03 -6.67
N ALA A 315 -7.11 -1.92 -7.49
CA ALA A 315 -6.52 -1.52 -8.76
C ALA A 315 -7.52 -0.73 -9.63
N ASN A 316 -7.08 0.44 -10.12
CA ASN A 316 -7.75 1.19 -11.17
C ASN A 316 -7.26 0.66 -12.52
N VAL A 317 -7.74 -0.54 -12.87
CA VAL A 317 -7.25 -1.30 -14.01
C VAL A 317 -7.40 -0.52 -15.31
N THR A 318 -6.28 -0.34 -16.02
CA THR A 318 -6.27 0.33 -17.32
C THR A 318 -6.30 -0.69 -18.45
N ARG A 319 -6.78 -0.24 -19.63
CA ARG A 319 -6.71 -1.05 -20.85
C ARG A 319 -5.28 -1.46 -21.19
N ALA A 320 -4.31 -0.59 -20.93
CA ALA A 320 -2.89 -0.89 -21.15
C ALA A 320 -2.42 -2.08 -20.30
N MET A 321 -2.84 -2.19 -19.04
CA MET A 321 -2.52 -3.34 -18.19
C MET A 321 -3.08 -4.64 -18.79
N VAL A 322 -4.36 -4.62 -19.17
CA VAL A 322 -5.08 -5.78 -19.74
C VAL A 322 -4.46 -6.25 -21.06
N GLU A 323 -4.09 -5.32 -21.94
CA GLU A 323 -3.54 -5.65 -23.26
C GLU A 323 -2.07 -6.08 -23.21
N THR A 324 -1.33 -5.67 -22.17
CA THR A 324 0.11 -5.90 -22.09
C THR A 324 0.48 -7.13 -21.28
N ALA A 325 -0.22 -7.39 -20.17
CA ALA A 325 -0.03 -8.58 -19.35
C ALA A 325 -0.62 -9.82 -20.04
N THR A 326 -0.02 -10.98 -19.77
CA THR A 326 -0.60 -12.26 -20.22
C THR A 326 -1.71 -12.72 -19.29
N LEU A 327 -1.53 -12.51 -17.98
CA LEU A 327 -2.52 -12.81 -16.94
C LEU A 327 -2.47 -11.74 -15.85
N LEU A 328 -3.64 -11.32 -15.38
CA LEU A 328 -3.82 -10.50 -14.18
C LEU A 328 -4.48 -11.35 -13.09
N HIS A 329 -3.97 -11.27 -11.87
CA HIS A 329 -4.49 -11.97 -10.70
C HIS A 329 -4.86 -10.93 -9.64
N GLY A 330 -6.14 -10.55 -9.60
CA GLY A 330 -6.65 -9.59 -8.62
C GLY A 330 -6.92 -10.24 -7.26
N TYR A 331 -6.69 -9.49 -6.18
CA TYR A 331 -7.12 -9.94 -4.85
C TYR A 331 -8.65 -10.10 -4.83
N LYS A 332 -9.12 -11.16 -4.18
CA LYS A 332 -10.55 -11.49 -4.09
C LYS A 332 -11.15 -11.16 -2.74
N THR A 333 -10.34 -10.67 -1.81
CA THR A 333 -10.78 -10.29 -0.48
C THR A 333 -10.40 -8.86 -0.14
N TYR A 334 -11.31 -8.16 0.53
CA TYR A 334 -11.09 -6.91 1.26
C TYR A 334 -11.76 -7.06 2.63
N PRO A 335 -11.01 -7.11 3.75
CA PRO A 335 -9.55 -6.99 3.87
C PRO A 335 -8.73 -8.00 3.04
N HIS A 336 -7.54 -7.62 2.58
CA HIS A 336 -6.68 -8.45 1.71
C HIS A 336 -6.01 -9.60 2.46
N VAL A 337 -6.75 -10.68 2.69
CA VAL A 337 -6.28 -11.87 3.41
C VAL A 337 -5.85 -13.02 2.48
N ASP A 338 -6.00 -12.83 1.17
CA ASP A 338 -5.72 -13.82 0.12
C ASP A 338 -4.48 -13.50 -0.73
N MET A 339 -3.65 -12.53 -0.32
CA MET A 339 -2.49 -12.07 -1.09
C MET A 339 -1.54 -13.22 -1.48
N ASP A 340 -1.18 -14.10 -0.55
CA ASP A 340 -0.30 -15.22 -0.84
C ASP A 340 -0.94 -16.22 -1.81
N ALA A 341 -2.24 -16.51 -1.65
CA ALA A 341 -2.98 -17.36 -2.58
C ALA A 341 -2.93 -16.80 -4.02
N ARG A 342 -3.05 -15.48 -4.20
CA ARG A 342 -2.92 -14.83 -5.51
C ARG A 342 -1.52 -14.94 -6.09
N GLY A 343 -0.47 -14.79 -5.27
CA GLY A 343 0.91 -15.01 -5.69
C GLY A 343 1.19 -16.46 -6.12
N ARG A 344 0.62 -17.42 -5.40
CA ARG A 344 0.70 -18.86 -5.74
C ARG A 344 0.01 -19.15 -7.07
N GLU A 345 -1.20 -18.63 -7.24
CA GLU A 345 -2.00 -18.77 -8.46
C GLU A 345 -1.28 -18.18 -9.67
N ALA A 346 -0.77 -16.93 -9.55
CA ALA A 346 -0.04 -16.26 -10.61
C ALA A 346 1.18 -17.07 -11.09
N THR A 347 1.95 -17.60 -10.14
CA THR A 347 3.13 -18.42 -10.46
C THR A 347 2.75 -19.75 -11.11
N ALA A 348 1.70 -20.40 -10.62
CA ALA A 348 1.21 -21.67 -11.16
C ALA A 348 0.70 -21.52 -12.60
N ARG A 349 -0.13 -20.50 -12.86
CA ARG A 349 -0.70 -20.22 -14.19
C ARG A 349 0.36 -19.75 -15.18
N LEU A 350 1.31 -18.91 -14.76
CA LEU A 350 2.42 -18.52 -15.61
C LEU A 350 3.25 -19.73 -16.06
N ALA A 351 3.49 -20.70 -15.19
CA ALA A 351 4.16 -21.96 -15.55
C ALA A 351 3.34 -22.85 -16.49
N GLU A 352 2.01 -22.77 -16.46
CA GLU A 352 1.15 -23.45 -17.42
C GLU A 352 1.20 -22.78 -18.80
N VAL A 353 1.18 -21.45 -18.84
CA VAL A 353 1.34 -20.66 -20.07
C VAL A 353 2.71 -20.89 -20.71
N ALA A 354 3.79 -20.80 -19.92
CA ALA A 354 5.16 -21.01 -20.41
C ALA A 354 5.37 -22.43 -20.98
N ALA A 355 4.68 -23.42 -20.41
CA ALA A 355 4.68 -24.79 -20.92
C ALA A 355 3.74 -25.01 -22.13
N GLY A 356 2.98 -23.98 -22.55
CA GLY A 356 2.00 -24.07 -23.63
C GLY A 356 0.77 -24.92 -23.30
N ARG A 357 0.49 -25.14 -22.01
CA ARG A 357 -0.64 -25.96 -21.52
C ARG A 357 -1.97 -25.22 -21.48
N ILE A 358 -1.93 -23.90 -21.32
CA ILE A 358 -3.10 -23.02 -21.38
C ILE A 358 -2.80 -21.83 -22.31
N ARG A 359 -3.86 -21.27 -22.91
CA ARG A 359 -3.83 -20.12 -23.82
C ARG A 359 -4.86 -19.09 -23.34
N PRO A 360 -4.47 -18.16 -22.47
CA PRO A 360 -5.40 -17.20 -21.90
C PRO A 360 -6.11 -16.35 -22.97
N THR A 361 -7.43 -16.27 -22.88
CA THR A 361 -8.31 -15.32 -23.59
C THR A 361 -9.02 -14.46 -22.56
N ILE A 362 -9.10 -13.16 -22.81
CA ILE A 362 -9.40 -12.17 -21.77
C ILE A 362 -10.63 -11.34 -22.15
N ALA A 363 -11.53 -11.14 -21.20
CA ALA A 363 -12.57 -10.13 -21.28
C ALA A 363 -12.43 -9.11 -20.13
N TYR A 364 -12.64 -7.85 -20.47
CA TYR A 364 -12.56 -6.73 -19.53
C TYR A 364 -13.82 -5.87 -19.65
N ARG A 365 -14.43 -5.51 -18.52
CA ARG A 365 -15.55 -4.58 -18.43
C ARG A 365 -15.33 -3.58 -17.31
N GLN A 366 -15.71 -2.33 -17.54
CA GLN A 366 -15.60 -1.27 -16.55
C GLN A 366 -16.93 -0.53 -16.44
N PRO A 367 -17.90 -1.06 -15.65
CA PRO A 367 -19.15 -0.36 -15.42
C PRO A 367 -18.85 1.05 -14.84
N PRO A 368 -19.71 2.05 -15.09
CA PRO A 368 -19.49 3.42 -14.63
C PRO A 368 -19.81 3.57 -13.13
N LEU A 369 -19.08 2.82 -12.29
CA LEU A 369 -19.28 2.68 -10.86
C LEU A 369 -17.97 2.98 -10.11
N LEU A 370 -18.04 3.94 -9.19
CA LEU A 370 -16.96 4.37 -8.29
C LEU A 370 -17.38 4.10 -6.83
N PRO A 371 -17.31 2.85 -6.35
CA PRO A 371 -17.83 2.50 -5.04
C PRO A 371 -16.98 3.12 -3.93
N PRO A 372 -17.55 3.80 -2.91
CA PRO A 372 -16.78 4.30 -1.78
C PRO A 372 -16.13 3.17 -0.97
N ILE A 373 -14.91 3.38 -0.47
CA ILE A 373 -14.07 2.36 0.20
C ILE A 373 -14.83 1.60 1.30
N ALA A 374 -15.58 2.30 2.18
CA ALA A 374 -16.30 1.64 3.27
C ALA A 374 -17.41 0.67 2.81
N GLY A 375 -17.91 0.82 1.57
CA GLY A 375 -18.90 -0.06 0.96
C GLY A 375 -18.32 -1.29 0.25
N GLN A 376 -16.99 -1.42 0.18
CA GLN A 376 -16.33 -2.46 -0.63
C GLN A 376 -16.01 -3.76 0.13
N LEU A 377 -16.42 -3.90 1.39
CA LEU A 377 -16.16 -5.08 2.23
C LEU A 377 -16.62 -6.38 1.54
N THR A 378 -15.77 -7.40 1.51
CA THR A 378 -16.04 -8.68 0.80
C THR A 378 -16.67 -9.77 1.67
N THR A 379 -16.73 -9.58 2.99
CA THR A 379 -17.33 -10.56 3.90
C THR A 379 -18.86 -10.47 3.98
N ARG A 380 -19.44 -9.36 3.51
CA ARG A 380 -20.89 -9.09 3.48
C ARG A 380 -21.21 -8.01 2.44
N GLY A 381 -22.49 -7.74 2.20
CA GLY A 381 -22.91 -6.63 1.32
C GLY A 381 -22.74 -6.93 -0.18
N PRO A 382 -22.70 -5.90 -1.03
CA PRO A 382 -22.75 -6.08 -2.48
C PRO A 382 -21.52 -6.82 -3.04
N MET A 383 -20.31 -6.53 -2.54
CA MET A 383 -19.10 -7.23 -3.01
C MET A 383 -19.12 -8.72 -2.67
N ARG A 384 -19.66 -9.11 -1.51
CA ARG A 384 -19.79 -10.54 -1.18
C ARG A 384 -20.62 -11.29 -2.20
N ARG A 385 -21.77 -10.72 -2.58
CA ARG A 385 -22.66 -11.33 -3.60
C ARG A 385 -22.03 -11.38 -4.98
N LEU A 386 -21.23 -10.36 -5.33
CA LEU A 386 -20.48 -10.36 -6.59
C LEU A 386 -19.41 -11.46 -6.59
N TYR A 387 -18.72 -11.68 -5.47
CA TYR A 387 -17.75 -12.78 -5.36
C TYR A 387 -18.42 -14.15 -5.27
N ASP A 388 -19.60 -14.28 -4.67
CA ASP A 388 -20.37 -15.54 -4.73
C ASP A 388 -20.68 -15.92 -6.19
N LEU A 389 -21.01 -14.92 -7.03
CA LEU A 389 -21.21 -15.12 -8.46
C LEU A 389 -19.89 -15.46 -9.17
N ALA A 390 -18.81 -14.73 -8.88
CA ALA A 390 -17.49 -14.99 -9.45
C ALA A 390 -16.98 -16.40 -9.11
N ASP A 391 -17.12 -16.84 -7.86
CA ASP A 391 -16.71 -18.18 -7.40
C ASP A 391 -17.49 -19.28 -8.17
N ALA A 392 -18.79 -19.09 -8.38
CA ALA A 392 -19.60 -20.00 -9.18
C ALA A 392 -19.20 -20.00 -10.68
N MET A 393 -18.73 -18.87 -11.21
CA MET A 393 -18.20 -18.76 -12.57
C MET A 393 -16.83 -19.43 -12.71
N GLU A 394 -15.93 -19.26 -11.76
CA GLU A 394 -14.60 -19.88 -11.75
C GLU A 394 -14.65 -21.40 -11.67
N ALA A 395 -15.70 -21.97 -11.07
CA ALA A 395 -15.91 -23.42 -11.04
C ALA A 395 -16.28 -24.01 -12.42
N ARG A 396 -16.60 -23.18 -13.42
CA ARG A 396 -16.95 -23.65 -14.77
C ARG A 396 -15.70 -24.10 -15.52
N ALA A 397 -15.82 -25.18 -16.28
CA ALA A 397 -14.73 -25.66 -17.14
C ALA A 397 -14.30 -24.59 -18.13
N GLY A 398 -12.98 -24.45 -18.32
CA GLY A 398 -12.40 -23.45 -19.23
C GLY A 398 -12.19 -22.06 -18.63
N VAL A 399 -12.66 -21.78 -17.41
CA VAL A 399 -12.38 -20.51 -16.72
C VAL A 399 -11.06 -20.62 -15.96
N LEU A 400 -10.15 -19.67 -16.20
CA LEU A 400 -8.84 -19.61 -15.56
C LEU A 400 -8.86 -18.74 -14.31
N SER A 401 -9.51 -17.58 -14.40
CA SER A 401 -9.63 -16.61 -13.31
C SER A 401 -10.76 -15.62 -13.56
N VAL A 402 -11.44 -15.19 -12.50
CA VAL A 402 -12.40 -14.09 -12.46
C VAL A 402 -11.98 -13.17 -11.33
N SER A 403 -11.70 -11.91 -11.65
CA SER A 403 -11.29 -10.89 -10.68
C SER A 403 -12.23 -9.69 -10.77
N ILE A 404 -12.67 -9.19 -9.61
CA ILE A 404 -13.46 -7.98 -9.49
C ILE A 404 -12.62 -6.96 -8.72
N PHE A 405 -12.12 -5.97 -9.43
CA PHE A 405 -11.38 -4.86 -8.84
C PHE A 405 -12.39 -3.79 -8.46
N ALA A 406 -12.51 -3.43 -7.19
CA ALA A 406 -13.44 -2.38 -6.80
C ALA A 406 -13.01 -0.98 -7.28
N GLY A 407 -11.73 -0.85 -7.63
CA GLY A 407 -11.10 0.44 -7.94
C GLY A 407 -10.88 1.28 -6.69
N PHE A 408 -9.88 2.15 -6.76
CA PHE A 408 -9.56 3.09 -5.70
C PHE A 408 -10.22 4.44 -5.99
N PRO A 409 -11.27 4.83 -5.22
CA PRO A 409 -12.11 5.96 -5.57
C PRO A 409 -11.47 7.32 -5.29
N LEU A 410 -10.35 7.38 -4.57
CA LEU A 410 -9.66 8.63 -4.22
C LEU A 410 -8.53 8.99 -5.22
N ALA A 411 -8.54 8.36 -6.39
CA ALA A 411 -7.70 8.75 -7.52
C ALA A 411 -8.57 9.43 -8.59
N ASP A 412 -8.40 10.75 -8.75
CA ASP A 412 -9.00 11.52 -9.85
C ASP A 412 -8.23 11.27 -11.15
N ILE A 413 -8.47 10.11 -11.75
CA ILE A 413 -7.91 9.67 -13.04
C ILE A 413 -9.02 9.06 -13.89
N HIS A 414 -8.83 9.05 -15.22
CA HIS A 414 -9.86 8.59 -16.17
C HIS A 414 -10.34 7.16 -15.90
N ASP A 415 -9.42 6.26 -15.54
CA ASP A 415 -9.69 4.83 -15.38
C ASP A 415 -10.06 4.44 -13.94
N ALA A 416 -10.34 5.41 -13.06
CA ALA A 416 -10.77 5.11 -11.69
C ALA A 416 -12.16 4.47 -11.66
N GLY A 417 -12.30 3.41 -10.85
CA GLY A 417 -13.57 2.74 -10.60
C GLY A 417 -13.55 1.23 -10.77
N LEU A 418 -14.71 0.61 -10.52
CA LEU A 418 -14.88 -0.83 -10.52
C LEU A 418 -14.65 -1.42 -11.91
N SER A 419 -13.89 -2.51 -11.96
CA SER A 419 -13.66 -3.26 -13.18
C SER A 419 -13.73 -4.77 -12.96
N ILE A 420 -14.05 -5.47 -14.05
CA ILE A 420 -14.21 -6.91 -14.10
C ILE A 420 -13.24 -7.45 -15.13
N TYR A 421 -12.50 -8.48 -14.71
CA TYR A 421 -11.54 -9.18 -15.52
C TYR A 421 -11.86 -10.67 -15.49
N VAL A 422 -12.05 -11.26 -16.66
CA VAL A 422 -12.27 -12.70 -16.83
C VAL A 422 -11.22 -13.24 -17.77
N ALA A 423 -10.54 -14.31 -17.34
CA ALA A 423 -9.61 -15.08 -18.14
C ALA A 423 -10.16 -16.50 -18.34
N THR A 424 -10.15 -16.97 -19.58
CA THR A 424 -10.52 -18.33 -19.98
C THR A 424 -9.39 -18.99 -20.77
N ASP A 425 -9.47 -20.29 -20.99
CA ASP A 425 -8.51 -21.05 -21.79
C ASP A 425 -9.01 -21.19 -23.24
N GLY A 426 -8.65 -20.24 -24.10
CA GLY A 426 -8.96 -20.27 -25.53
C GLY A 426 -10.43 -20.04 -25.90
N ASP A 427 -11.28 -19.62 -24.97
CA ASP A 427 -12.72 -19.37 -25.19
C ASP A 427 -13.10 -17.91 -24.89
N GLN A 428 -12.97 -17.07 -25.92
CA GLN A 428 -13.29 -15.64 -25.83
C GLN A 428 -14.80 -15.40 -25.59
N ALA A 429 -15.67 -16.23 -26.17
CA ALA A 429 -17.12 -16.06 -26.03
C ALA A 429 -17.58 -16.31 -24.59
N LEU A 430 -17.01 -17.33 -23.94
CA LEU A 430 -17.21 -17.57 -22.52
C LEU A 430 -16.70 -16.40 -21.67
N ALA A 431 -15.49 -15.89 -21.96
CA ALA A 431 -14.93 -14.77 -21.21
C ALA A 431 -15.85 -13.54 -21.27
N ASP A 432 -16.32 -13.19 -22.47
CA ASP A 432 -17.20 -12.03 -22.68
C ASP A 432 -18.54 -12.20 -21.97
N ALA A 433 -19.19 -13.37 -22.09
CA ALA A 433 -20.47 -13.62 -21.46
C ALA A 433 -20.41 -13.49 -19.92
N LEU A 434 -19.36 -14.04 -19.30
CA LEU A 434 -19.17 -13.96 -17.84
C LEU A 434 -18.88 -12.52 -17.39
N ALA A 435 -18.07 -11.79 -18.15
CA ALA A 435 -17.74 -10.41 -17.83
C ALA A 435 -18.96 -9.48 -17.95
N ASP A 436 -19.82 -9.69 -18.95
CA ASP A 436 -21.07 -8.95 -19.14
C ASP A 436 -22.08 -9.23 -18.02
N GLU A 437 -22.23 -10.50 -17.61
CA GLU A 437 -23.11 -10.90 -16.50
C GLU A 437 -22.68 -10.23 -15.18
N LEU A 438 -21.38 -10.28 -14.85
CA LEU A 438 -20.84 -9.63 -13.66
C LEU A 438 -20.97 -8.10 -13.72
N ALA A 439 -20.80 -7.49 -14.88
CA ALA A 439 -20.89 -6.04 -15.05
C ALA A 439 -22.32 -5.55 -14.82
N ALA A 440 -23.30 -6.29 -15.35
CA ALA A 440 -24.70 -6.02 -15.11
C ALA A 440 -25.07 -6.19 -13.62
N ALA A 441 -24.58 -7.26 -12.98
CA ALA A 441 -24.78 -7.51 -11.56
C ALA A 441 -24.20 -6.37 -10.71
N ALA A 442 -22.94 -5.97 -10.93
CA ALA A 442 -22.29 -4.87 -10.21
C ALA A 442 -23.06 -3.56 -10.35
N TRP A 443 -23.52 -3.24 -11.57
CA TRP A 443 -24.34 -2.06 -11.82
C TRP A 443 -25.67 -2.08 -11.08
N SER A 444 -26.35 -3.24 -11.04
CA SER A 444 -27.62 -3.39 -10.33
C SER A 444 -27.49 -3.11 -8.82
N LEU A 445 -26.34 -3.48 -8.24
CA LEU A 445 -26.05 -3.34 -6.81
C LEU A 445 -25.49 -1.96 -6.42
N ARG A 446 -25.25 -1.07 -7.39
CA ARG A 446 -24.49 0.19 -7.20
C ARG A 446 -24.90 1.03 -5.98
N ARG A 447 -26.20 1.12 -5.68
CA ARG A 447 -26.72 1.94 -4.57
C ARG A 447 -26.38 1.36 -3.20
N GLU A 448 -26.17 0.05 -3.10
CA GLU A 448 -25.85 -0.64 -1.84
C GLU A 448 -24.39 -0.45 -1.42
N PHE A 449 -23.54 0.09 -2.29
CA PHE A 449 -22.16 0.47 -1.94
C PHE A 449 -22.07 1.77 -1.15
N LEU A 450 -23.15 2.54 -1.05
CA LEU A 450 -23.16 3.77 -0.27
C LEU A 450 -23.15 3.43 1.23
N HIS A 451 -22.28 4.10 1.98
CA HIS A 451 -22.10 3.87 3.42
C HIS A 451 -22.13 5.19 4.19
N THR A 452 -22.83 5.19 5.32
CA THR A 452 -22.90 6.33 6.26
C THR A 452 -22.38 5.89 7.61
N ALA A 453 -21.29 6.52 8.06
CA ALA A 453 -20.66 6.28 9.35
C ALA A 453 -21.23 7.19 10.45
N LEU A 454 -20.92 6.87 11.72
CA LEU A 454 -21.42 7.62 12.88
C LEU A 454 -20.65 8.94 13.08
N PRO A 455 -21.30 10.04 13.48
CA PRO A 455 -20.59 11.22 13.97
C PRO A 455 -19.70 10.90 15.17
N VAL A 456 -18.57 11.62 15.31
CA VAL A 456 -17.55 11.39 16.36
C VAL A 456 -18.15 11.30 17.76
N LYS A 457 -19.00 12.27 18.15
CA LYS A 457 -19.61 12.31 19.49
C LYS A 457 -20.51 11.11 19.76
N ASP A 458 -21.31 10.71 18.77
CA ASP A 458 -22.25 9.59 18.89
C ASP A 458 -21.50 8.27 18.99
N ALA A 459 -20.42 8.12 18.21
CA ALA A 459 -19.57 6.94 18.26
C ALA A 459 -18.88 6.77 19.62
N VAL A 460 -18.30 7.84 20.18
CA VAL A 460 -17.65 7.82 21.50
C VAL A 460 -18.68 7.55 22.61
N ALA A 461 -19.82 8.24 22.59
CA ALA A 461 -20.90 8.02 23.57
C ALA A 461 -21.39 6.56 23.54
N ARG A 462 -21.62 6.01 22.35
CA ARG A 462 -22.04 4.61 22.19
C ARG A 462 -20.98 3.62 22.65
N ALA A 463 -19.70 3.87 22.37
CA ALA A 463 -18.61 3.01 22.82
C ALA A 463 -18.51 2.93 24.35
N LEU A 464 -18.73 4.05 25.04
CA LEU A 464 -18.76 4.10 26.50
C LEU A 464 -19.98 3.39 27.09
N ALA A 465 -21.15 3.49 26.45
CA ALA A 465 -22.39 2.91 26.92
C ALA A 465 -22.50 1.39 26.74
N LEU A 466 -21.75 0.80 25.81
CA LEU A 466 -21.77 -0.66 25.58
C LEU A 466 -21.07 -1.41 26.71
N ASP A 467 -21.65 -2.50 27.20
CA ASP A 467 -20.94 -3.43 28.08
C ASP A 467 -19.93 -4.30 27.32
N GLY A 468 -18.83 -4.63 27.99
CA GLY A 468 -17.72 -5.40 27.44
C GLY A 468 -16.63 -4.53 26.80
N ARG A 469 -15.60 -5.21 26.28
CA ARG A 469 -14.37 -4.59 25.76
C ARG A 469 -13.64 -5.56 24.81
N PRO A 470 -12.76 -5.06 23.92
CA PRO A 470 -12.65 -3.67 23.46
C PRO A 470 -13.78 -3.27 22.52
N VAL A 471 -14.19 -1.99 22.56
CA VAL A 471 -14.95 -1.37 21.46
C VAL A 471 -13.98 -0.66 20.52
N VAL A 472 -14.01 -1.01 19.25
CA VAL A 472 -13.15 -0.40 18.22
C VAL A 472 -13.89 0.78 17.60
N LEU A 473 -13.28 1.97 17.67
CA LEU A 473 -13.65 3.16 16.93
C LEU A 473 -12.77 3.25 15.69
N ALA A 474 -13.34 2.98 14.52
CA ALA A 474 -12.63 3.04 13.25
C ALA A 474 -12.77 4.43 12.62
N ASP A 475 -11.67 5.18 12.62
CA ASP A 475 -11.54 6.44 11.92
C ASP A 475 -11.35 6.16 10.42
N ILE A 476 -12.46 6.05 9.70
CA ILE A 476 -12.43 5.62 8.30
C ILE A 476 -11.94 6.73 7.36
N ALA A 477 -12.03 7.99 7.80
CA ALA A 477 -11.67 9.17 7.01
C ALA A 477 -10.21 9.58 7.18
N ASP A 478 -9.54 9.15 8.24
CA ASP A 478 -8.09 9.27 8.42
C ASP A 478 -7.36 7.93 8.26
N ASN A 479 -7.76 7.15 7.25
CA ASN A 479 -7.15 5.88 6.92
C ASN A 479 -5.85 6.10 6.11
N THR A 480 -4.69 5.81 6.73
CA THR A 480 -3.40 5.89 6.03
C THR A 480 -3.25 4.88 4.89
N GLY A 481 -3.96 3.76 4.96
CA GLY A 481 -4.09 2.80 3.88
C GLY A 481 -5.03 3.24 2.76
N GLY A 482 -5.54 4.48 2.80
CA GLY A 482 -6.27 5.13 1.71
C GLY A 482 -5.73 6.52 1.39
N GLY A 483 -4.46 6.78 1.72
CA GLY A 483 -3.78 8.04 1.39
C GLY A 483 -3.83 9.15 2.44
N ALA A 484 -4.55 8.95 3.56
CA ALA A 484 -4.66 9.95 4.62
C ALA A 484 -3.38 10.04 5.48
N GLY A 485 -3.30 11.10 6.30
CA GLY A 485 -2.14 11.40 7.14
C GLY A 485 -1.98 10.44 8.31
N GLY A 486 -3.06 9.94 8.88
CA GLY A 486 -3.02 9.16 10.11
C GLY A 486 -2.78 10.01 11.36
N ASP A 487 -2.98 11.33 11.26
CA ASP A 487 -2.66 12.30 12.29
C ASP A 487 -3.88 13.09 12.78
N THR A 488 -5.10 12.84 12.30
CA THR A 488 -6.29 13.60 12.74
C THR A 488 -6.60 13.32 14.21
N THR A 489 -7.09 14.34 14.91
CA THR A 489 -7.20 14.32 16.38
C THR A 489 -8.64 14.34 16.90
N GLU A 490 -9.66 14.40 16.04
CA GLU A 490 -11.04 14.68 16.48
C GLU A 490 -11.62 13.57 17.38
N ILE A 491 -11.35 12.30 17.08
CA ILE A 491 -11.76 11.20 17.99
C ILE A 491 -10.98 11.28 19.31
N LEU A 492 -9.66 11.51 19.27
CA LEU A 492 -8.84 11.66 20.48
C LEU A 492 -9.33 12.84 21.34
N ARG A 493 -9.65 13.97 20.71
CA ARG A 493 -10.18 15.18 21.35
C ARG A 493 -11.46 14.85 22.10
N GLU A 494 -12.39 14.14 21.47
CA GLU A 494 -13.65 13.75 22.10
C GLU A 494 -13.45 12.75 23.25
N VAL A 495 -12.62 11.71 23.04
CA VAL A 495 -12.24 10.71 24.07
C VAL A 495 -11.68 11.40 25.33
N LEU A 496 -10.80 12.38 25.16
CA LEU A 496 -10.25 13.16 26.28
C LEU A 496 -11.29 14.10 26.89
N ARG A 497 -12.10 14.77 26.08
CA ARG A 497 -13.14 15.72 26.54
C ARG A 497 -14.16 15.06 27.48
N VAL A 498 -14.56 13.84 27.18
CA VAL A 498 -15.52 13.08 28.02
C VAL A 498 -14.85 12.35 29.17
N GLY A 499 -13.52 12.44 29.31
CA GLY A 499 -12.77 11.77 30.38
C GLY A 499 -12.80 10.25 30.28
N ALA A 500 -12.81 9.70 29.06
CA ALA A 500 -12.76 8.25 28.86
C ALA A 500 -11.45 7.68 29.45
N ARG A 501 -11.54 6.44 29.95
CA ARG A 501 -10.43 5.70 30.56
C ARG A 501 -10.26 4.36 29.89
N SER A 502 -9.09 3.73 30.09
CA SER A 502 -8.72 2.49 29.42
C SER A 502 -8.92 2.59 27.90
N ALA A 503 -8.42 3.68 27.31
CA ALA A 503 -8.51 3.91 25.87
C ALA A 503 -7.12 3.95 25.25
N THR A 504 -7.00 3.42 24.03
CA THR A 504 -5.77 3.48 23.24
C THR A 504 -6.05 4.04 21.86
N VAL A 505 -5.30 5.07 21.46
CA VAL A 505 -5.23 5.55 20.08
C VAL A 505 -4.04 4.91 19.40
N ALA A 506 -4.32 3.99 18.48
CA ALA A 506 -3.31 3.24 17.77
C ALA A 506 -2.68 4.11 16.67
N CYS A 507 -1.35 4.15 16.66
CA CYS A 507 -0.55 4.61 15.51
C CYS A 507 -0.89 6.02 15.01
N LEU A 508 -0.92 7.01 15.90
CA LEU A 508 -1.02 8.42 15.52
C LEU A 508 0.31 8.88 14.90
N TRP A 509 0.31 9.27 13.62
CA TRP A 509 1.53 9.68 12.93
C TRP A 509 1.95 11.08 13.38
N ASP A 510 3.03 11.14 14.15
CA ASP A 510 3.60 12.41 14.62
C ASP A 510 5.09 12.25 14.95
N PRO A 511 5.97 12.29 13.92
CA PRO A 511 7.40 12.07 14.11
C PRO A 511 8.04 13.09 15.04
N ALA A 512 7.51 14.32 15.10
CA ALA A 512 8.03 15.36 15.97
C ALA A 512 7.69 15.09 17.44
N ALA A 513 6.45 14.69 17.74
CA ALA A 513 6.05 14.33 19.10
C ALA A 513 6.74 13.05 19.57
N ALA A 514 6.89 12.03 18.70
CA ALA A 514 7.63 10.81 19.02
C ALA A 514 9.09 11.12 19.39
N ARG A 515 9.78 11.97 18.62
CA ARG A 515 11.14 12.43 18.95
C ARG A 515 11.22 13.17 20.28
N ALA A 516 10.30 14.10 20.54
CA ALA A 516 10.27 14.84 21.81
C ALA A 516 10.09 13.90 23.02
N CYS A 517 9.26 12.86 22.90
CA CYS A 517 9.12 11.83 23.93
C CYS A 517 10.40 10.99 24.10
N VAL A 518 11.08 10.65 23.00
CA VAL A 518 12.37 9.93 23.04
C VAL A 518 13.43 10.75 23.77
N GLU A 519 13.54 12.05 23.45
CA GLU A 519 14.49 12.98 24.09
C GLU A 519 14.21 13.16 25.59
N ALA A 520 12.93 13.20 25.97
CA ALA A 520 12.54 13.32 27.38
C ALA A 520 12.77 12.02 28.18
N GLY A 521 12.63 10.86 27.53
CA GLY A 521 12.83 9.55 28.13
C GLY A 521 11.61 9.00 28.87
N VAL A 522 11.62 7.68 29.12
CA VAL A 522 10.54 6.99 29.83
C VAL A 522 10.36 7.56 31.23
N GLY A 523 9.11 7.83 31.58
CA GLY A 523 8.70 8.33 32.89
C GLY A 523 8.63 9.84 33.01
N ALA A 524 9.18 10.59 32.05
CA ALA A 524 9.06 12.04 31.98
C ALA A 524 7.63 12.48 31.68
N THR A 525 7.23 13.63 32.24
CA THR A 525 6.00 14.32 31.86
C THR A 525 6.32 15.36 30.80
N VAL A 526 5.59 15.34 29.69
CA VAL A 526 5.78 16.26 28.56
C VAL A 526 4.46 16.92 28.19
N SER A 527 4.53 18.19 27.77
CA SER A 527 3.41 18.92 27.19
C SER A 527 3.68 19.15 25.70
N LEU A 528 2.85 18.57 24.84
CA LEU A 528 3.06 18.53 23.39
C LEU A 528 1.76 18.87 22.66
N ALA A 529 1.88 19.40 21.44
CA ALA A 529 0.79 19.40 20.47
C ALA A 529 0.93 18.14 19.59
N VAL A 530 -0.02 17.22 19.66
CA VAL A 530 0.00 15.94 18.94
C VAL A 530 -0.99 15.94 17.76
N GLY A 531 -0.61 15.31 16.66
CA GLY A 531 -1.43 15.16 15.45
C GLY A 531 -1.81 16.49 14.78
N GLY A 532 -2.63 16.43 13.73
CA GLY A 532 -3.21 17.58 13.01
C GLY A 532 -2.18 18.49 12.33
N LYS A 533 -1.04 17.94 11.92
CA LYS A 533 0.11 18.67 11.36
C LYS A 533 0.22 18.53 9.84
N VAL A 534 -0.45 17.55 9.25
CA VAL A 534 -0.37 17.27 7.81
C VAL A 534 -1.25 18.24 7.01
N ASP A 535 -2.53 18.32 7.36
CA ASP A 535 -3.50 19.16 6.67
C ASP A 535 -4.44 19.81 7.70
N PRO A 536 -4.42 21.15 7.83
CA PRO A 536 -5.23 21.86 8.82
C PRO A 536 -6.75 21.73 8.56
N THR A 537 -7.19 21.30 7.38
CA THR A 537 -8.61 21.13 7.05
C THR A 537 -9.24 19.89 7.69
N HIS A 538 -8.43 18.94 8.17
CA HIS A 538 -8.90 17.68 8.76
C HIS A 538 -8.74 17.60 10.29
N GLY A 539 -8.40 18.73 10.92
CA GLY A 539 -8.28 18.84 12.37
C GLY A 539 -7.04 19.60 12.80
N ALA A 540 -7.12 20.27 13.94
CA ALA A 540 -5.99 21.01 14.52
C ALA A 540 -5.16 20.10 15.44
N PRO A 541 -3.85 20.41 15.62
CA PRO A 541 -3.06 19.76 16.66
C PRO A 541 -3.73 19.86 18.03
N LEU A 542 -3.61 18.80 18.82
CA LEU A 542 -4.21 18.71 20.14
C LEU A 542 -3.14 18.88 21.22
N ALA A 543 -3.26 19.94 22.03
CA ALA A 543 -2.41 20.13 23.20
C ALA A 543 -2.74 19.09 24.27
N VAL A 544 -1.74 18.29 24.66
CA VAL A 544 -1.85 17.25 25.69
C VAL A 544 -0.67 17.35 26.64
N THR A 545 -0.91 16.98 27.90
CA THR A 545 0.16 16.76 28.88
C THR A 545 0.05 15.34 29.39
N GLY A 546 1.12 14.57 29.28
CA GLY A 546 1.11 13.16 29.62
C GLY A 546 2.48 12.64 30.01
N ARG A 547 2.51 11.40 30.52
CA ARG A 547 3.73 10.71 30.90
C ARG A 547 4.21 9.81 29.77
N VAL A 548 5.48 9.88 29.41
CA VAL A 548 6.11 8.94 28.47
C VAL A 548 6.12 7.56 29.13
N ARG A 549 5.34 6.63 28.60
CA ARG A 549 5.14 5.29 29.17
C ARG A 549 6.12 4.27 28.63
N THR A 550 6.26 4.23 27.30
CA THR A 550 7.09 3.27 26.58
C THR A 550 7.77 3.96 25.41
N LEU A 551 9.00 3.55 25.11
CA LEU A 551 9.71 3.88 23.87
C LEU A 551 10.05 2.60 23.11
N SER A 552 10.04 2.63 21.78
CA SER A 552 10.39 1.51 20.92
C SER A 552 11.03 2.01 19.62
N ASP A 553 11.82 1.16 18.97
CA ASP A 553 12.36 1.39 17.63
C ASP A 553 11.33 1.14 16.51
N GLY A 554 10.14 0.64 16.86
CA GLY A 554 9.01 0.48 15.95
C GLY A 554 9.00 -0.82 15.15
N ARG A 555 9.78 -1.83 15.53
CA ARG A 555 9.80 -3.13 14.87
C ARG A 555 8.78 -4.09 15.47
N PHE A 556 8.06 -4.81 14.62
CA PHE A 556 7.12 -5.86 15.01
C PHE A 556 6.94 -6.86 13.86
N VAL A 557 6.25 -7.96 14.10
CA VAL A 557 5.89 -8.94 13.06
C VAL A 557 4.37 -9.06 13.01
N TYR A 558 3.80 -8.99 11.82
CA TYR A 558 2.36 -9.19 11.63
C TYR A 558 1.97 -10.63 11.98
N LYS A 559 0.96 -10.80 12.83
CA LYS A 559 0.41 -12.12 13.20
C LYS A 559 -1.02 -12.31 12.70
N GLY A 560 -1.71 -11.22 12.40
CA GLY A 560 -3.00 -11.21 11.76
C GLY A 560 -2.95 -11.80 10.35
N PRO A 561 -4.12 -11.99 9.71
CA PRO A 561 -4.20 -12.66 8.42
C PRO A 561 -3.48 -11.92 7.29
N MET A 562 -3.59 -10.59 7.25
CA MET A 562 -2.96 -9.74 6.24
C MET A 562 -1.46 -9.57 6.53
N MET A 563 -0.61 -9.79 5.51
CA MET A 563 0.87 -9.70 5.60
C MET A 563 1.51 -10.60 6.67
N ARG A 564 0.82 -11.67 7.09
CA ARG A 564 1.25 -12.58 8.15
C ARG A 564 2.73 -12.95 8.01
N GLY A 565 3.50 -12.82 9.09
CA GLY A 565 4.92 -13.19 9.15
C GLY A 565 5.88 -12.16 8.58
N LEU A 566 5.41 -11.10 7.92
CA LEU A 566 6.26 -10.01 7.46
C LEU A 566 6.67 -9.10 8.63
N GLU A 567 7.91 -8.61 8.63
CA GLU A 567 8.37 -7.57 9.57
C GLU A 567 7.73 -6.22 9.21
N GLY A 568 7.11 -5.58 10.20
CA GLY A 568 6.60 -4.21 10.12
C GLY A 568 7.56 -3.22 10.78
N ARG A 569 7.57 -1.98 10.27
CA ARG A 569 8.34 -0.86 10.82
C ARG A 569 7.49 0.40 10.90
N VAL A 570 7.46 1.01 12.08
CA VAL A 570 6.80 2.31 12.33
C VAL A 570 7.79 3.39 12.85
N GLY A 571 9.08 3.09 12.80
CA GLY A 571 10.16 3.97 13.25
C GLY A 571 10.12 4.26 14.75
N PRO A 572 10.95 5.21 15.25
CA PRO A 572 10.93 5.61 16.64
C PRO A 572 9.51 5.90 17.12
N THR A 573 9.09 5.17 18.14
CA THR A 573 7.71 5.16 18.64
C THR A 573 7.71 5.49 20.13
N ALA A 574 6.75 6.29 20.55
CA ALA A 574 6.52 6.60 21.95
C ALA A 574 5.06 6.40 22.33
N VAL A 575 4.81 5.85 23.53
CA VAL A 575 3.48 5.84 24.14
C VAL A 575 3.40 7.00 25.12
N LEU A 576 2.49 7.93 24.86
CA LEU A 576 2.16 9.01 25.79
C LEU A 576 0.87 8.65 26.54
N ASP A 577 0.95 8.55 27.87
CA ASP A 577 -0.20 8.28 28.74
C ASP A 577 -0.79 9.59 29.26
N VAL A 578 -2.02 9.89 28.84
CA VAL A 578 -2.77 11.10 29.19
C VAL A 578 -4.02 10.67 29.96
N SER A 579 -3.93 10.67 31.29
CA SER A 579 -5.05 10.30 32.18
C SER A 579 -5.69 8.94 31.84
N ASP A 580 -4.87 7.91 31.61
CA ASP A 580 -5.29 6.55 31.21
C ASP A 580 -5.80 6.44 29.75
N VAL A 581 -5.56 7.47 28.93
CA VAL A 581 -5.63 7.39 27.46
C VAL A 581 -4.21 7.24 26.90
N LYS A 582 -3.92 6.10 26.28
CA LYS A 582 -2.62 5.77 25.67
C LYS A 582 -2.60 6.24 24.22
N ILE A 583 -1.69 7.14 23.87
CA ILE A 583 -1.49 7.62 22.50
C ILE A 583 -0.19 7.03 21.97
N ILE A 584 -0.28 6.16 20.97
CA ILE A 584 0.90 5.56 20.33
C ILE A 584 1.35 6.49 19.19
N LEU A 585 2.43 7.25 19.43
CA LEU A 585 3.02 8.20 18.49
C LEU A 585 4.07 7.48 17.64
N ILE A 586 3.87 7.41 16.32
CA ILE A 586 4.77 6.73 15.38
C ILE A 586 5.49 7.73 14.45
N SER A 587 6.68 7.34 13.98
CA SER A 587 7.51 8.18 13.10
C SER A 587 7.39 7.82 11.62
N HIS A 588 7.15 6.55 11.28
CA HIS A 588 6.86 6.12 9.91
C HIS A 588 5.37 5.85 9.78
N ARG A 589 4.72 6.45 8.78
CA ARG A 589 3.26 6.38 8.62
C ARG A 589 2.83 4.97 8.24
N ARG A 590 1.89 4.40 8.99
CA ARG A 590 1.37 3.05 8.78
C ARG A 590 -0.09 2.95 9.20
N GLN A 591 -0.83 2.09 8.51
CA GLN A 591 -2.21 1.76 8.86
C GLN A 591 -2.24 0.82 10.06
N ALA A 592 -3.09 1.10 11.04
CA ALA A 592 -3.29 0.22 12.19
C ALA A 592 -4.10 -1.01 11.78
N LEU A 593 -3.43 -2.00 11.18
CA LEU A 593 -4.06 -3.19 10.59
C LEU A 593 -4.00 -4.44 11.46
N ASP A 594 -3.11 -4.47 12.46
CA ASP A 594 -2.85 -5.64 13.29
C ASP A 594 -2.73 -5.26 14.79
N PRO A 595 -3.36 -6.01 15.71
CA PRO A 595 -3.16 -5.87 17.16
C PRO A 595 -1.68 -5.86 17.61
N GLU A 596 -0.75 -6.50 16.88
CA GLU A 596 0.68 -6.46 17.19
C GLU A 596 1.25 -5.05 17.11
N MET A 597 0.62 -4.14 16.34
CA MET A 597 0.95 -2.71 16.30
C MET A 597 0.60 -1.96 17.60
N ILE A 598 -0.07 -2.63 18.54
CA ILE A 598 -0.34 -2.15 19.89
C ILE A 598 0.47 -2.97 20.90
N ARG A 599 0.57 -4.29 20.71
CA ARG A 599 1.30 -5.18 21.62
C ARG A 599 2.79 -4.93 21.69
N PHE A 600 3.43 -4.49 20.61
CA PHE A 600 4.89 -4.27 20.60
C PHE A 600 5.35 -3.17 21.57
N VAL A 601 4.45 -2.27 22.00
CA VAL A 601 4.70 -1.24 23.02
C VAL A 601 4.19 -1.61 24.42
N GLY A 602 3.82 -2.88 24.63
CA GLY A 602 3.41 -3.42 25.94
C GLY A 602 1.97 -3.11 26.33
N ILE A 603 1.08 -2.85 25.36
CA ILE A 603 -0.36 -2.67 25.59
C ILE A 603 -1.09 -3.91 25.10
N ASP A 604 -1.94 -4.52 25.93
CA ASP A 604 -2.85 -5.57 25.48
C ASP A 604 -4.14 -4.95 24.91
N PRO A 605 -4.38 -5.00 23.59
CA PRO A 605 -5.56 -4.39 22.99
C PRO A 605 -6.87 -5.01 23.51
N ALA A 606 -6.88 -6.28 23.95
CA ALA A 606 -8.09 -6.91 24.48
C ALA A 606 -8.49 -6.38 25.87
N ALA A 607 -7.56 -5.77 26.61
CA ALA A 607 -7.81 -5.23 27.94
C ALA A 607 -8.42 -3.82 27.92
N GLU A 608 -8.26 -3.10 26.81
CA GLU A 608 -8.71 -1.71 26.63
C GLU A 608 -10.22 -1.63 26.46
N LYS A 609 -10.85 -0.62 27.05
CA LYS A 609 -12.26 -0.29 26.85
C LYS A 609 -12.51 0.23 25.42
N ILE A 610 -11.67 1.15 24.95
CA ILE A 610 -11.77 1.75 23.61
C ILE A 610 -10.44 1.57 22.87
N LEU A 611 -10.53 1.11 21.61
CA LEU A 611 -9.42 1.15 20.66
C LEU A 611 -9.78 2.07 19.51
N VAL A 612 -9.02 3.14 19.30
CA VAL A 612 -9.16 3.99 18.11
C VAL A 612 -8.17 3.49 17.07
N VAL A 613 -8.66 3.09 15.90
CA VAL A 613 -7.86 2.62 14.77
C VAL A 613 -8.09 3.52 13.56
N LYS A 614 -7.01 3.86 12.87
CA LYS A 614 -7.02 4.72 11.67
C LYS A 614 -7.00 3.86 10.42
N SER A 615 -8.17 3.31 10.09
CA SER A 615 -8.34 2.33 9.03
C SER A 615 -9.82 2.21 8.62
N SER A 616 -10.09 2.05 7.32
CA SER A 616 -11.48 1.91 6.82
C SER A 616 -12.01 0.48 6.93
N ILE A 617 -11.26 -0.52 6.45
CA ILE A 617 -11.69 -1.94 6.47
C ILE A 617 -10.57 -2.90 6.88
N HIS A 618 -9.31 -2.70 6.49
CA HIS A 618 -8.21 -3.66 6.72
C HIS A 618 -8.10 -4.19 8.16
N TYR A 619 -8.23 -3.30 9.16
CA TYR A 619 -8.19 -3.67 10.58
C TYR A 619 -9.17 -4.79 10.96
N ARG A 620 -10.31 -4.92 10.27
CA ARG A 620 -11.36 -5.89 10.60
C ARG A 620 -10.82 -7.32 10.67
N ALA A 621 -9.93 -7.70 9.75
CA ALA A 621 -9.38 -9.06 9.71
C ALA A 621 -8.69 -9.48 11.02
N ALA A 622 -8.06 -8.54 11.72
CA ALA A 622 -7.28 -8.85 12.93
C ALA A 622 -7.92 -8.31 14.22
N PHE A 623 -8.74 -7.27 14.14
CA PHE A 623 -9.40 -6.66 15.31
C PHE A 623 -10.83 -7.17 15.55
N GLU A 624 -11.58 -7.57 14.51
CA GLU A 624 -12.95 -8.07 14.67
C GLU A 624 -13.04 -9.31 15.57
N PRO A 625 -12.10 -10.29 15.53
CA PRO A 625 -12.13 -11.44 16.43
C PRO A 625 -11.96 -11.11 17.92
N ILE A 626 -11.35 -9.97 18.25
CA ILE A 626 -11.18 -9.52 19.64
C ILE A 626 -12.17 -8.42 20.04
N ALA A 627 -12.86 -7.80 19.09
CA ALA A 627 -13.73 -6.67 19.34
C ALA A 627 -15.08 -7.12 19.93
N ARG A 628 -15.52 -6.44 20.98
CA ARG A 628 -16.92 -6.51 21.44
C ARG A 628 -17.86 -5.87 20.43
N ALA A 629 -17.44 -4.75 19.87
CA ALA A 629 -18.17 -4.02 18.84
C ALA A 629 -17.21 -3.18 18.00
N ILE A 630 -17.59 -2.92 16.76
CA ILE A 630 -16.88 -2.02 15.85
C ILE A 630 -17.86 -0.89 15.48
N LEU A 631 -17.42 0.35 15.66
CA LEU A 631 -18.14 1.56 15.28
C LEU A 631 -17.30 2.33 14.26
N GLU A 632 -17.78 2.42 13.03
CA GLU A 632 -17.18 3.26 11.98
C GLU A 632 -17.56 4.73 12.22
N VAL A 633 -16.57 5.61 12.13
CA VAL A 633 -16.69 7.02 12.53
C VAL A 633 -16.43 7.95 11.35
N ASP A 634 -17.38 8.84 11.06
CA ASP A 634 -17.24 9.95 10.10
C ASP A 634 -16.52 11.13 10.77
N ALA A 635 -15.21 10.99 10.97
CA ALA A 635 -14.35 12.13 11.30
C ALA A 635 -13.97 12.90 10.01
N PRO A 636 -13.50 14.15 10.11
CA PRO A 636 -12.86 14.83 8.98
C PRO A 636 -11.60 14.07 8.52
N GLY A 637 -11.40 13.92 7.21
CA GLY A 637 -10.18 13.32 6.68
C GLY A 637 -10.18 13.04 5.17
N LEU A 638 -8.98 12.85 4.62
CA LEU A 638 -8.69 12.67 3.19
C LEU A 638 -9.11 11.32 2.60
N SER A 639 -9.58 10.38 3.43
CA SER A 639 -10.11 9.09 3.00
C SER A 639 -11.61 8.91 3.30
N SER A 640 -12.34 10.02 3.38
CA SER A 640 -13.79 10.05 3.57
C SER A 640 -14.52 9.16 2.54
N SER A 641 -15.53 8.42 3.00
CA SER A 641 -16.43 7.64 2.12
C SER A 641 -17.49 8.51 1.44
N ASN A 642 -17.66 9.77 1.87
CA ASN A 642 -18.44 10.74 1.12
C ASN A 642 -17.57 11.34 0.00
N LEU A 643 -17.79 10.86 -1.23
CA LEU A 643 -17.04 11.28 -2.41
C LEU A 643 -17.37 12.71 -2.88
N GLU A 644 -18.53 13.26 -2.49
CA GLU A 644 -18.91 14.65 -2.82
C GLU A 644 -18.00 15.68 -2.14
N ARG A 645 -17.24 15.27 -1.12
CA ARG A 645 -16.25 16.13 -0.45
C ARG A 645 -15.00 16.39 -1.31
N PHE A 646 -14.82 15.66 -2.40
CA PHE A 646 -13.64 15.76 -3.27
C PHE A 646 -13.98 16.38 -4.62
N ALA A 647 -13.07 17.23 -5.12
CA ALA A 647 -13.23 17.92 -6.39
C ALA A 647 -12.69 17.07 -7.55
N PHE A 648 -13.52 16.15 -8.06
CA PHE A 648 -13.18 15.34 -9.23
C PHE A 648 -13.23 16.16 -10.53
N THR A 649 -12.20 16.01 -11.36
CA THR A 649 -12.05 16.74 -12.64
C THR A 649 -11.59 15.86 -13.80
N ARG A 650 -11.00 14.69 -13.52
CA ARG A 650 -10.38 13.80 -14.53
C ARG A 650 -11.08 12.45 -14.66
N VAL A 651 -11.82 12.01 -13.64
CA VAL A 651 -12.59 10.76 -13.71
C VAL A 651 -13.54 10.75 -14.90
N ARG A 652 -13.71 9.58 -15.54
CA ARG A 652 -14.67 9.41 -16.62
C ARG A 652 -16.08 9.72 -16.12
N ARG A 653 -16.85 10.49 -16.90
CA ARG A 653 -18.24 10.85 -16.59
C ARG A 653 -19.18 10.48 -17.75
N PRO A 654 -20.45 10.09 -17.49
CA PRO A 654 -21.06 10.02 -16.17
C PRO A 654 -20.59 8.80 -15.36
N ILE A 655 -20.47 8.94 -14.03
CA ILE A 655 -20.06 7.86 -13.13
C ILE A 655 -20.82 7.93 -11.79
N PHE A 656 -21.37 6.80 -11.34
CA PHE A 656 -22.06 6.73 -10.05
C PHE A 656 -21.04 6.58 -8.91
N PRO A 657 -21.17 7.29 -7.77
CA PRO A 657 -22.28 8.16 -7.36
C PRO A 657 -22.12 9.65 -7.71
N LEU A 658 -21.03 10.05 -8.37
CA LEU A 658 -20.74 11.46 -8.65
C LEU A 658 -21.73 12.12 -9.63
N ASP A 659 -22.37 11.32 -10.48
CA ASP A 659 -23.38 11.73 -11.45
C ASP A 659 -24.65 10.89 -11.28
N GLN A 660 -25.81 11.52 -11.48
CA GLN A 660 -27.10 10.82 -11.57
C GLN A 660 -27.62 10.88 -13.00
N TRP A 661 -27.91 9.71 -13.59
CA TRP A 661 -28.58 9.61 -14.88
C TRP A 661 -29.43 8.34 -14.95
N GLU A 662 -30.51 8.41 -15.73
CA GLU A 662 -31.36 7.25 -16.01
C GLU A 662 -30.85 6.54 -17.26
N GLY A 663 -30.29 5.35 -17.07
CA GLY A 663 -29.78 4.47 -18.12
C GLY A 663 -28.91 3.37 -17.51
N GLY A 664 -29.15 2.10 -17.88
CA GLY A 664 -28.22 1.02 -17.55
C GLY A 664 -26.86 1.21 -18.25
N PRO A 665 -25.90 0.28 -18.09
CA PRO A 665 -24.72 0.23 -18.95
C PRO A 665 -25.16 -0.17 -20.36
N ARG A 666 -25.71 0.78 -21.10
CA ARG A 666 -25.81 0.77 -22.55
C ARG A 666 -25.08 2.00 -23.01
N ASP A 667 -24.10 1.77 -23.87
CA ASP A 667 -23.39 2.71 -24.74
C ASP A 667 -23.50 4.17 -24.33
N GLY A 668 -22.38 4.72 -23.85
CA GLY A 668 -22.27 6.12 -23.46
C GLY A 668 -22.85 7.08 -24.50
N PRO A 669 -23.13 8.34 -24.10
CA PRO A 669 -23.69 9.32 -25.01
C PRO A 669 -22.84 9.39 -26.29
N PRO A 670 -23.45 9.51 -27.48
CA PRO A 670 -22.70 9.51 -28.73
C PRO A 670 -21.59 10.53 -28.60
N MET A 671 -20.34 10.09 -28.82
CA MET A 671 -19.21 11.00 -28.95
C MET A 671 -19.64 12.08 -29.94
N GLN A 672 -19.81 13.31 -29.46
CA GLN A 672 -19.89 14.47 -30.33
C GLN A 672 -18.56 14.52 -31.08
N MET A 673 -18.58 13.95 -32.28
CA MET A 673 -17.59 14.24 -33.31
C MET A 673 -17.72 15.74 -33.58
N GLY A 674 -16.87 16.53 -32.93
CA GLY A 674 -16.71 17.95 -33.23
C GLY A 674 -16.37 18.09 -34.70
N GLY A 675 -17.38 18.42 -35.51
CA GLY A 675 -17.18 18.91 -36.87
C GLY A 675 -16.59 20.31 -36.79
N PRO A 676 -15.71 20.70 -37.74
CA PRO A 676 -15.13 22.02 -37.75
C PRO A 676 -16.24 23.05 -37.97
N GLU A 677 -16.30 23.99 -37.03
CA GLU A 677 -17.08 25.22 -37.09
C GLU A 677 -16.69 25.99 -38.37
N MET A 678 -17.54 25.94 -39.39
CA MET A 678 -17.39 26.80 -40.57
C MET A 678 -17.84 28.21 -40.21
N ALA A 679 -16.90 29.14 -40.26
CA ALA A 679 -17.16 30.58 -40.18
C ALA A 679 -18.20 31.01 -41.24
N PRO A 680 -19.14 31.91 -40.89
CA PRO A 680 -20.15 32.37 -41.84
C PRO A 680 -19.51 33.26 -42.91
N GLN A 681 -19.56 32.80 -44.16
CA GLN A 681 -19.25 33.63 -45.32
C GLN A 681 -20.41 34.61 -45.58
N THR A 682 -20.07 35.89 -45.59
CA THR A 682 -20.90 37.01 -46.05
C THR A 682 -21.34 36.81 -47.51
N PRO A 683 -22.63 36.96 -47.86
CA PRO A 683 -23.06 36.88 -49.24
C PRO A 683 -22.90 38.24 -49.95
N HIS A 684 -22.15 38.22 -51.06
CA HIS A 684 -22.13 39.29 -52.05
C HIS A 684 -23.47 39.37 -52.78
N ALA A 685 -23.94 40.61 -52.96
CA ALA A 685 -25.14 40.98 -53.69
C ALA A 685 -25.02 40.77 -55.21
N ALA A 686 -26.06 40.21 -55.84
CA ALA A 686 -26.46 40.55 -57.21
C ALA A 686 -27.90 40.09 -57.53
N ARG A 687 -28.80 41.09 -57.60
CA ARG A 687 -29.90 41.30 -58.55
C ARG A 687 -30.61 40.07 -59.17
N SER A 688 -31.91 39.90 -58.90
CA SER A 688 -33.04 40.31 -59.76
C SER A 688 -34.38 39.68 -59.32
N ARG A 689 -35.44 40.48 -59.38
CA ARG A 689 -36.87 40.22 -59.13
C ARG A 689 -37.57 39.77 -60.43
N PRO A 690 -38.91 39.54 -60.51
CA PRO A 690 -39.94 39.10 -59.53
C PRO A 690 -40.95 38.05 -60.09
N GLY A 691 -41.92 37.63 -59.27
CA GLY A 691 -43.22 37.06 -59.70
C GLY A 691 -43.83 36.19 -58.60
N GLU A 692 -44.84 36.69 -57.86
CA GLU A 692 -46.25 36.22 -57.92
C GLU A 692 -46.47 34.81 -57.34
N ALA A 693 -47.46 34.45 -56.52
CA ALA A 693 -48.68 35.05 -55.99
C ALA A 693 -49.18 34.02 -54.92
N VAL A 694 -49.64 34.46 -53.73
CA VAL A 694 -51.04 34.37 -53.25
C VAL A 694 -51.44 33.09 -52.48
N ALA A 695 -52.23 33.34 -51.42
CA ALA A 695 -53.15 32.50 -50.63
C ALA A 695 -52.54 31.70 -49.46
N ARG A 696 -52.83 32.06 -48.19
CA ARG A 696 -54.07 31.82 -47.38
C ARG A 696 -54.27 30.32 -47.12
N LEU A 697 -54.68 29.80 -45.97
CA LEU A 697 -55.10 30.28 -44.64
C LEU A 697 -55.28 29.00 -43.79
N ASP A 698 -55.56 29.19 -42.50
CA ASP A 698 -56.12 28.22 -41.53
C ASP A 698 -55.13 27.18 -40.96
N GLY A 699 -55.07 26.89 -39.66
CA GLY A 699 -55.79 27.34 -38.48
C GLY A 699 -55.44 26.37 -37.32
N GLN A 700 -55.36 26.92 -36.10
CA GLN A 700 -55.68 26.36 -34.76
C GLN A 700 -55.54 24.84 -34.53
N ASP A 701 -54.86 24.33 -33.50
CA ASP A 701 -54.75 24.72 -32.08
C ASP A 701 -53.39 24.37 -31.45
#